data_AF-A0AAV7I273-F1
#
_entry.id   AF-A0AAV7I273-F1
#
_cell.length_a   1.000
_cell.length_b   1.000
_cell.length_c   1.000
_cell.angle_alpha   90.00
_cell.angle_beta   90.00
_cell.angle_gamma   90.00
#
_symmetry.space_group_name_H-M   'P 1'
#
loop_
_entity.id
_entity.type
_entity.pdbx_description
1 polymer ?
#
loop_
_entity_poly.entity_id
_entity_poly.type
_entity_poly.pdbx_seq_one_letter_code
_entity_poly.pdbx_strand_id
1 'polypeptide(L)'
;MCLKHPFETLCRVQWFQQQHEKRRKKRDYQIPSSFSFSDYPSIFDEFTSRQRPPLHHQRNRGAPLQNLFTDPLFKEQWYLNGGAKDGFDMNLGPAWQKGYTGKGVVVSILDDGIQTNHPDLALNYDHEASTDINDNDDDPMPRDNGDNKHGTRCAGEVAAVAFNQYCGVGVAYNASIGGVRMLDGPVNDAVEARALGLNPEHIDIYSASWGPEDDGKTVDGPGPLARRAFIYGVTSGRKGKGSIFVWASGNGGRHTDSCNCDGYTNSIFTLSISSATQGGYKPWYLEECSSTLASTYSSGTPGNDKSVATVDMDGKLRPDHICTVEHTGTSASAPLAAGIAALALEANPSLTWRDMQYLVVLTSRSGPLEKETGWILNGVKRKVSHKFGYGLMDAGAMVNLAEQWTNVPPQHICKSQEINEERSIDSSFGYTLSVYMDVSGCAGTINEVRFLEHVQCKVSLRFFPRGNLRLLLTSPMGTTSTLLFERPRDVLSSNFDDWPFLSVHFWGEKADGRWTLQIINAGNRRVNSPGILKKWQLIFYGTATNPIRLRTRQFNPNYPSAYAGAASNIQSSVASLDGSSASILTNRLPGDVSDDISRSLQGSLDPSKRVLHDCDPQCDHQGCYGTGPTECIACKTYRLDNMCVSRCPPRSFPNQGGVCWPCHESCETCAGAGQDSCLSCAPAHLRVTDLAVCLQQCPEGYYENTENNTCVPCEANCGSCQDRPDHCTTCDHHLVMYESKCYAACPLYTYETQDYNCAACHNNCETCNGTGENQCISCKPGFFSLNGMCQSSCPVGYSADKKRRECMPCPLGCKTCVTSSCTSCIDGWSISKKGICVPDSRSKCNAAEYFDTDICKPCHTSCETCAGPSEDFCTSCSSPLLLQSRRCVAQCEDGYYSLAQPSRPICSPCLHTCKTCVSRLNCTACQEGLQLQSGECRSSCAQGYYSDRGQCAKCYLSCKTCSGPRRDQCVSCPQGWQLAAGECHPECPEGFFKSNFGCQKCHHYCRTCKGEGPLECTSCPPHSMLEGGLCMACLGAQYYDPLTQLCKNCHGDCRRCTGPGKFSCAACTLPLHFDKLNNQCVPCCPANKKKSENDECCVCDPETSGCRNSSPAGKRRVPGSEIGGDTIPQFDTGFESLSSDIKDHNPSYAVTAATMMAVAICVASVALFVAIFVALQAVSRKRESSNGYTKLAMRVEPSDEIEVDDMTELMT
;
A
#
# COMPACT_ATOMS: atom_id res chain seq x y z
N MET A 1 5.39 6.40 7.29
CA MET A 1 4.84 7.00 8.53
C MET A 1 5.66 8.23 8.89
N CYS A 2 5.01 9.29 9.36
CA CYS A 2 5.61 10.36 10.15
C CYS A 2 4.69 10.60 11.35
N LEU A 3 5.20 10.35 12.56
CA LEU A 3 4.53 10.62 13.83
C LEU A 3 4.43 12.13 14.08
N LYS A 4 3.30 12.56 14.63
CA LYS A 4 2.98 13.96 14.97
C LYS A 4 3.82 14.46 16.16
N HIS A 5 4.56 15.55 15.96
CA HIS A 5 4.58 16.68 16.90
C HIS A 5 4.49 17.99 16.10
N PRO A 6 3.85 19.05 16.64
CA PRO A 6 3.27 20.12 15.84
C PRO A 6 4.23 21.31 15.71
N PHE A 7 4.66 21.63 14.50
CA PHE A 7 4.79 22.99 13.96
C PHE A 7 4.90 22.88 12.43
N GLU A 8 4.23 23.79 11.74
CA GLU A 8 3.72 23.68 10.37
C GLU A 8 4.76 23.81 9.24
N THR A 9 4.34 23.36 8.04
CA THR A 9 4.91 23.49 6.67
C THR A 9 6.04 22.55 6.23
N LEU A 10 6.06 21.98 5.03
CA LEU A 10 5.06 21.44 4.08
C LEU A 10 5.90 20.70 3.00
N CYS A 11 5.99 19.36 3.05
CA CYS A 11 6.67 18.57 2.00
C CYS A 11 5.81 18.53 0.73
N ARG A 12 6.37 18.86 -0.45
CA ARG A 12 5.67 18.74 -1.75
C ARG A 12 6.06 17.44 -2.47
N VAL A 13 5.07 16.59 -2.74
CA VAL A 13 5.16 15.32 -3.49
C VAL A 13 5.48 15.62 -4.97
N GLN A 14 6.55 15.03 -5.51
CA GLN A 14 7.07 15.29 -6.86
C GLN A 14 6.47 14.42 -7.96
N TRP A 15 5.89 13.28 -7.60
CA TRP A 15 5.27 12.36 -8.54
C TRP A 15 4.14 11.61 -7.83
N PHE A 16 2.96 11.59 -8.44
CA PHE A 16 1.84 10.79 -7.99
C PHE A 16 1.35 10.01 -9.20
N GLN A 17 1.78 8.76 -9.34
CA GLN A 17 1.01 7.82 -10.15
C GLN A 17 -0.36 7.72 -9.51
N GLN A 18 -1.40 8.00 -10.30
CA GLN A 18 -2.78 7.89 -9.88
C GLN A 18 -2.96 6.53 -9.21
N GLN A 19 -3.19 6.56 -7.89
CA GLN A 19 -3.46 5.34 -7.14
C GLN A 19 -4.86 4.91 -7.52
N HIS A 20 -4.96 3.77 -8.19
CA HIS A 20 -6.24 3.15 -8.45
C HIS A 20 -6.63 2.30 -7.24
N GLU A 21 -7.88 2.40 -6.82
CA GLU A 21 -8.43 1.48 -5.84
C GLU A 21 -8.38 0.07 -6.43
N LYS A 22 -7.72 -0.84 -5.72
CA LYS A 22 -7.68 -2.25 -6.04
C LYS A 22 -8.64 -2.98 -5.13
N ARG A 23 -9.44 -3.87 -5.71
CA ARG A 23 -10.25 -4.80 -4.93
C ARG A 23 -9.35 -5.93 -4.42
N ARG A 24 -8.99 -5.89 -3.15
CA ARG A 24 -8.33 -7.01 -2.45
C ARG A 24 -9.36 -7.76 -1.65
N LYS A 25 -9.30 -9.08 -1.72
CA LYS A 25 -10.23 -9.95 -0.99
C LYS A 25 -9.44 -10.66 0.09
N LYS A 26 -9.83 -10.44 1.34
CA LYS A 26 -9.40 -11.31 2.43
C LYS A 26 -9.92 -12.72 2.20
N ARG A 27 -9.13 -13.72 2.54
CA ARG A 27 -9.40 -15.11 2.19
C ARG A 27 -10.24 -15.81 3.27
N ASP A 28 -11.38 -15.21 3.62
CA ASP A 28 -12.33 -15.73 4.62
C ASP A 28 -13.41 -16.55 3.92
N TYR A 29 -13.63 -17.79 4.36
CA TYR A 29 -14.81 -18.54 3.91
C TYR A 29 -15.94 -18.43 4.94
N GLN A 30 -16.97 -17.61 4.63
CA GLN A 30 -18.21 -17.56 5.41
C GLN A 30 -19.16 -18.68 4.94
N ILE A 31 -19.58 -19.54 5.86
CA ILE A 31 -20.68 -20.50 5.62
C ILE A 31 -21.97 -19.67 5.50
N PRO A 32 -22.79 -19.80 4.43
CA PRO A 32 -24.08 -19.11 4.35
C PRO A 32 -24.96 -19.48 5.54
N SER A 33 -25.34 -18.47 6.34
CA SER A 33 -26.22 -18.61 7.50
C SER A 33 -27.66 -18.89 7.06
N SER A 34 -27.99 -20.14 6.72
CA SER A 34 -29.38 -20.59 6.59
C SER A 34 -29.51 -22.11 6.64
N PHE A 35 -29.14 -22.75 7.74
CA PHE A 35 -29.71 -24.06 8.10
C PHE A 35 -29.85 -24.15 9.63
N SER A 36 -31.02 -23.78 10.13
CA SER A 36 -31.49 -24.24 11.43
C SER A 36 -31.87 -25.71 11.27
N PHE A 37 -31.22 -26.60 12.01
CA PHE A 37 -31.68 -27.97 12.21
C PHE A 37 -31.96 -28.19 13.70
N SER A 38 -33.05 -27.57 14.13
CA SER A 38 -33.89 -28.16 15.19
C SER A 38 -34.82 -29.15 14.49
N ASP A 39 -35.03 -30.32 15.09
CA ASP A 39 -35.92 -31.42 14.65
C ASP A 39 -35.32 -32.43 13.65
N TYR A 40 -34.75 -33.53 14.16
CA TYR A 40 -35.39 -34.86 14.16
C TYR A 40 -34.53 -35.87 14.96
N PRO A 41 -35.13 -36.88 15.64
CA PRO A 41 -34.46 -37.69 16.66
C PRO A 41 -33.73 -38.91 16.11
N SER A 42 -32.78 -39.38 16.92
CA SER A 42 -32.03 -40.63 16.81
C SER A 42 -32.89 -41.85 16.43
N ILE A 43 -32.41 -42.65 15.46
CA ILE A 43 -32.72 -44.08 15.39
C ILE A 43 -31.49 -44.83 14.88
N PHE A 44 -31.21 -45.97 15.54
CA PHE A 44 -30.25 -47.03 15.25
C PHE A 44 -28.93 -47.04 16.04
N ASP A 45 -29.11 -47.47 17.29
CA ASP A 45 -28.21 -48.42 17.96
C ASP A 45 -28.36 -49.84 17.37
N GLU A 46 -27.38 -50.72 17.68
CA GLU A 46 -27.27 -52.16 17.36
C GLU A 46 -26.86 -52.59 15.93
N PHE A 47 -25.58 -52.94 15.76
CA PHE A 47 -25.14 -54.35 15.66
C PHE A 47 -23.60 -54.43 15.62
N THR A 48 -23.02 -54.92 16.72
CA THR A 48 -21.62 -55.37 16.79
C THR A 48 -21.49 -56.81 16.30
N SER A 49 -20.47 -57.14 15.50
CA SER A 49 -19.89 -58.50 15.48
C SER A 49 -18.48 -58.57 14.86
N ARG A 50 -17.50 -58.63 15.77
CA ARG A 50 -16.26 -59.45 15.79
C ARG A 50 -15.59 -59.89 14.46
N GLN A 51 -14.30 -59.53 14.31
CA GLN A 51 -13.16 -60.50 14.25
C GLN A 51 -11.81 -59.80 14.56
N ARG A 52 -10.89 -60.56 15.20
CA ARG A 52 -9.64 -60.16 15.90
C ARG A 52 -8.38 -60.27 14.99
N PRO A 53 -7.18 -59.79 15.43
CA PRO A 53 -6.15 -59.14 14.58
C PRO A 53 -4.95 -60.03 14.22
N PRO A 54 -3.91 -59.47 13.54
CA PRO A 54 -2.59 -59.58 14.15
C PRO A 54 -1.67 -58.34 14.09
N LEU A 55 -0.96 -58.18 15.23
CA LEU A 55 0.43 -57.78 15.43
C LEU A 55 0.86 -56.31 15.30
N HIS A 56 0.92 -55.70 16.49
CA HIS A 56 1.69 -54.52 16.87
C HIS A 56 3.17 -54.59 16.46
N HIS A 57 3.66 -53.49 15.89
CA HIS A 57 5.01 -52.99 16.16
C HIS A 57 4.91 -51.64 16.86
N GLN A 58 5.19 -51.66 18.16
CA GLN A 58 5.34 -50.47 18.99
C GLN A 58 6.58 -49.69 18.55
N ARG A 59 6.39 -48.43 18.14
CA ARG A 59 7.45 -47.41 18.18
C ARG A 59 7.16 -46.47 19.35
N ASN A 60 8.20 -46.26 20.15
CA ASN A 60 8.25 -45.44 21.36
C ASN A 60 7.38 -44.18 21.28
N ARG A 61 6.27 -44.18 22.02
CA ARG A 61 5.54 -42.96 22.39
C ARG A 61 6.36 -42.24 23.46
N GLY A 62 6.92 -41.07 23.12
CA GLY A 62 7.08 -40.00 24.11
C GLY A 62 5.70 -39.64 24.69
N ALA A 63 5.68 -39.11 25.92
CA ALA A 63 4.44 -38.81 26.65
C ALA A 63 3.41 -38.04 25.78
N PRO A 64 2.10 -38.32 25.93
CA PRO A 64 1.09 -37.66 25.11
C PRO A 64 1.08 -36.15 25.41
N LEU A 65 1.31 -35.35 24.37
CA LEU A 65 1.23 -33.87 24.40
C LEU A 65 -0.12 -33.34 24.89
N GLN A 66 -1.17 -34.18 24.93
CA GLN A 66 -2.55 -33.82 25.32
C GLN A 66 -2.68 -33.14 26.70
N ASN A 67 -1.68 -33.24 27.59
CA ASN A 67 -1.69 -32.62 28.91
C ASN A 67 -0.59 -31.55 29.10
N LEU A 68 0.06 -31.07 28.03
CA LEU A 68 1.15 -30.10 28.17
C LEU A 68 0.63 -28.72 28.61
N PHE A 69 -0.50 -28.30 28.05
CA PHE A 69 -1.13 -27.01 28.32
C PHE A 69 -2.47 -27.20 29.00
N THR A 70 -2.81 -26.27 29.88
CA THR A 70 -4.08 -26.28 30.62
C THR A 70 -5.20 -25.52 29.89
N ASP A 71 -4.89 -24.92 28.74
CA ASP A 71 -5.78 -24.02 28.00
C ASP A 71 -6.96 -24.80 27.35
N PRO A 72 -8.21 -24.31 27.47
CA PRO A 72 -9.41 -25.11 27.20
C PRO A 72 -9.54 -25.69 25.78
N LEU A 73 -9.08 -24.97 24.76
CA LEU A 73 -9.12 -25.35 23.34
C LEU A 73 -7.85 -26.07 22.86
N PHE A 74 -6.81 -26.22 23.68
CA PHE A 74 -5.60 -26.93 23.23
C PHE A 74 -5.91 -28.37 22.79
N LYS A 75 -6.91 -29.02 23.41
CA LYS A 75 -7.43 -30.33 22.98
C LYS A 75 -8.07 -30.32 21.59
N GLU A 76 -8.63 -29.18 21.16
CA GLU A 76 -9.23 -28.98 19.84
C GLU A 76 -8.21 -28.55 18.79
N GLN A 77 -7.02 -28.09 19.19
CA GLN A 77 -5.90 -27.76 18.31
C GLN A 77 -5.17 -29.03 17.82
N TRP A 78 -5.91 -29.87 17.11
CA TRP A 78 -5.49 -31.19 16.61
C TRP A 78 -4.21 -31.15 15.76
N TYR A 79 -3.94 -30.02 15.11
CA TYR A 79 -2.78 -29.77 14.26
C TYR A 79 -1.48 -29.52 15.05
N LEU A 80 -1.57 -29.36 16.39
CA LEU A 80 -0.43 -29.15 17.30
C LEU A 80 -0.12 -30.36 18.20
N ASN A 81 -1.07 -31.28 18.39
CA ASN A 81 -1.05 -32.26 19.47
C ASN A 81 -1.24 -33.72 19.03
N GLY A 82 -0.98 -34.02 17.76
CA GLY A 82 -1.12 -35.35 17.16
C GLY A 82 -2.57 -35.77 16.90
N GLY A 83 -3.50 -34.82 16.80
CA GLY A 83 -4.94 -35.06 16.65
C GLY A 83 -5.42 -35.25 15.20
N ALA A 84 -4.53 -35.30 14.20
CA ALA A 84 -4.90 -35.66 12.83
C ALA A 84 -5.32 -37.14 12.73
N LYS A 85 -6.03 -37.52 11.66
CA LYS A 85 -6.66 -38.87 11.53
C LYS A 85 -5.69 -40.05 11.65
N ASP A 86 -4.41 -39.87 11.31
CA ASP A 86 -3.36 -40.89 11.43
C ASP A 86 -2.39 -40.65 12.62
N GLY A 87 -2.74 -39.75 13.54
CA GLY A 87 -1.88 -39.37 14.66
C GLY A 87 -0.73 -38.42 14.31
N PHE A 88 -0.79 -37.77 13.15
CA PHE A 88 0.18 -36.74 12.74
C PHE A 88 -0.19 -35.35 13.26
N ASP A 89 0.80 -34.46 13.26
CA ASP A 89 0.72 -33.02 13.54
C ASP A 89 1.89 -32.32 12.82
N MET A 90 2.08 -31.01 13.06
CA MET A 90 3.24 -30.25 12.55
C MET A 90 4.50 -30.40 13.43
N ASN A 91 4.52 -31.40 14.32
CA ASN A 91 5.66 -31.79 15.16
C ASN A 91 6.26 -30.65 16.01
N LEU A 92 5.39 -29.89 16.71
CA LEU A 92 5.81 -28.78 17.57
C LEU A 92 6.40 -29.23 18.91
N GLY A 93 5.93 -30.36 19.43
CA GLY A 93 6.36 -30.87 20.74
C GLY A 93 7.88 -30.89 20.94
N PRO A 94 8.68 -31.43 20.01
CA PRO A 94 10.15 -31.40 20.11
C PRO A 94 10.76 -30.00 20.13
N ALA A 95 10.17 -29.01 19.43
CA ALA A 95 10.64 -27.63 19.45
C ALA A 95 10.37 -26.99 20.83
N TRP A 96 9.15 -27.14 21.35
CA TRP A 96 8.79 -26.64 22.69
C TRP A 96 9.56 -27.33 23.82
N GLN A 97 9.80 -28.64 23.72
CA GLN A 97 10.62 -29.39 24.69
C GLN A 97 12.08 -28.92 24.73
N LYS A 98 12.58 -28.36 23.63
CA LYS A 98 13.90 -27.72 23.56
C LYS A 98 13.91 -26.29 24.08
N GLY A 99 12.74 -25.73 24.42
CA GLY A 99 12.60 -24.38 24.97
C GLY A 99 12.36 -23.29 23.92
N TYR A 100 12.23 -23.63 22.64
CA TYR A 100 11.89 -22.66 21.59
C TYR A 100 10.39 -22.43 21.56
N THR A 101 9.97 -21.19 21.78
CA THR A 101 8.57 -20.77 22.00
C THR A 101 8.20 -19.50 21.23
N GLY A 102 9.10 -19.00 20.39
CA GLY A 102 8.99 -17.75 19.65
C GLY A 102 9.63 -16.55 20.34
N LYS A 103 10.30 -16.74 21.47
CA LYS A 103 10.72 -15.66 22.35
C LYS A 103 11.70 -14.71 21.65
N GLY A 104 11.38 -13.41 21.69
CA GLY A 104 12.23 -12.36 21.11
C GLY A 104 12.13 -12.24 19.58
N VAL A 105 11.20 -12.95 18.95
CA VAL A 105 10.83 -12.77 17.55
C VAL A 105 9.54 -11.96 17.48
N VAL A 106 9.47 -11.02 16.53
CA VAL A 106 8.32 -10.14 16.34
C VAL A 106 7.59 -10.50 15.04
N VAL A 107 6.29 -10.81 15.14
CA VAL A 107 5.42 -11.15 14.01
C VAL A 107 4.33 -10.09 13.85
N SER A 108 4.04 -9.69 12.61
CA SER A 108 2.94 -8.77 12.29
C SER A 108 1.94 -9.42 11.34
N ILE A 109 0.66 -9.34 11.68
CA ILE A 109 -0.45 -9.79 10.82
C ILE A 109 -0.93 -8.63 9.94
N LEU A 110 -0.81 -8.76 8.61
CA LEU A 110 -1.25 -7.73 7.66
C LEU A 110 -2.67 -8.04 7.19
N ASP A 111 -3.69 -7.46 7.82
CA ASP A 111 -5.08 -7.90 7.63
C ASP A 111 -6.16 -6.83 7.97
N ASP A 112 -7.30 -7.23 8.53
CA ASP A 112 -8.44 -6.39 8.92
C ASP A 112 -8.37 -5.81 10.35
N GLY A 113 -7.24 -6.01 11.02
CA GLY A 113 -6.94 -5.52 12.37
C GLY A 113 -6.67 -6.63 13.39
N ILE A 114 -6.22 -6.26 14.58
CA ILE A 114 -5.95 -7.19 15.69
C ILE A 114 -6.61 -6.66 16.96
N GLN A 115 -7.40 -7.50 17.64
CA GLN A 115 -8.00 -7.14 18.91
C GLN A 115 -6.94 -7.10 20.02
N THR A 116 -6.35 -5.92 20.22
CA THR A 116 -5.19 -5.68 21.11
C THR A 116 -5.47 -6.02 22.57
N ASN A 117 -6.73 -5.88 23.00
CA ASN A 117 -7.18 -6.16 24.37
C ASN A 117 -7.70 -7.59 24.57
N HIS A 118 -7.58 -8.47 23.58
CA HIS A 118 -8.01 -9.85 23.71
C HIS A 118 -7.20 -10.55 24.83
N PRO A 119 -7.82 -11.25 25.80
CA PRO A 119 -7.12 -11.79 26.97
C PRO A 119 -6.00 -12.77 26.60
N ASP A 120 -6.15 -13.44 25.46
CA ASP A 120 -5.19 -14.40 24.94
C ASP A 120 -4.14 -13.79 24.00
N LEU A 121 -4.18 -12.48 23.73
CA LEU A 121 -3.20 -11.77 22.90
C LEU A 121 -2.50 -10.62 23.64
N ALA A 122 -3.19 -9.97 24.59
CA ALA A 122 -2.77 -8.71 25.20
C ALA A 122 -1.37 -8.75 25.85
N LEU A 123 -0.92 -9.91 26.35
CA LEU A 123 0.42 -10.06 26.92
C LEU A 123 1.53 -10.06 25.85
N ASN A 124 1.22 -10.63 24.69
CA ASN A 124 2.15 -10.73 23.57
C ASN A 124 2.01 -9.57 22.58
N TYR A 125 0.97 -8.76 22.71
CA TYR A 125 0.69 -7.64 21.82
C TYR A 125 1.86 -6.64 21.78
N ASP A 126 2.24 -6.24 20.58
CA ASP A 126 3.30 -5.28 20.33
C ASP A 126 2.83 -4.12 19.45
N HIS A 127 2.79 -2.93 20.06
CA HIS A 127 2.43 -1.69 19.39
C HIS A 127 3.44 -1.26 18.31
N GLU A 128 4.74 -1.57 18.46
CA GLU A 128 5.74 -1.24 17.42
C GLU A 128 5.62 -2.17 16.20
N ALA A 129 4.91 -3.29 16.35
CA ALA A 129 4.56 -4.20 15.26
C ALA A 129 3.17 -3.92 14.66
N SER A 130 2.56 -2.77 15.00
CA SER A 130 1.15 -2.50 14.72
C SER A 130 0.91 -1.11 14.13
N THR A 131 -0.17 -0.97 13.36
CA THR A 131 -0.71 0.33 12.91
C THR A 131 -2.08 0.17 12.25
N ASP A 132 -2.85 1.24 12.19
CA ASP A 132 -4.01 1.36 11.33
C ASP A 132 -3.70 2.24 10.11
N ILE A 133 -3.68 1.62 8.93
CA ILE A 133 -3.50 2.35 7.66
C ILE A 133 -4.84 2.86 7.12
N ASN A 134 -5.95 2.16 7.41
CA ASN A 134 -7.27 2.54 6.92
C ASN A 134 -7.75 3.86 7.55
N ASP A 135 -7.54 4.05 8.84
CA ASP A 135 -7.90 5.27 9.58
C ASP A 135 -6.70 6.19 9.86
N ASN A 136 -5.48 5.76 9.49
CA ASN A 136 -4.23 6.49 9.60
C ASN A 136 -3.89 6.91 11.04
N ASP A 137 -3.92 5.92 11.94
CA ASP A 137 -3.47 6.01 13.33
C ASP A 137 -2.65 4.76 13.73
N ASP A 138 -2.30 4.64 15.00
CA ASP A 138 -1.43 3.57 15.50
C ASP A 138 -2.22 2.44 16.20
N ASP A 139 -3.56 2.50 16.26
CA ASP A 139 -4.41 1.52 16.95
C ASP A 139 -5.07 0.55 15.94
N PRO A 140 -4.55 -0.68 15.80
CA PRO A 140 -5.07 -1.63 14.81
C PRO A 140 -6.37 -2.33 15.25
N MET A 141 -7.08 -1.81 16.27
CA MET A 141 -8.30 -2.42 16.79
C MET A 141 -9.35 -2.59 15.67
N PRO A 142 -9.88 -3.81 15.45
CA PRO A 142 -10.85 -4.03 14.40
C PRO A 142 -12.18 -3.35 14.71
N ARG A 143 -12.87 -2.84 13.68
CA ARG A 143 -14.23 -2.31 13.85
C ARG A 143 -15.22 -3.47 14.09
N ASP A 144 -16.08 -3.32 15.10
CA ASP A 144 -17.13 -4.29 15.45
C ASP A 144 -18.34 -4.19 14.50
N ASN A 145 -18.13 -4.62 13.25
CA ASN A 145 -19.15 -4.71 12.21
C ASN A 145 -19.54 -6.16 11.86
N GLY A 146 -18.97 -7.15 12.56
CA GLY A 146 -19.17 -8.59 12.33
C GLY A 146 -18.25 -9.22 11.28
N ASP A 147 -17.59 -8.41 10.45
CA ASP A 147 -16.70 -8.89 9.39
C ASP A 147 -15.22 -8.88 9.81
N ASN A 148 -14.77 -7.90 10.60
CA ASN A 148 -13.34 -7.71 10.92
C ASN A 148 -12.82 -8.59 12.06
N LYS A 149 -12.88 -9.91 11.88
CA LYS A 149 -12.40 -10.90 12.86
C LYS A 149 -11.18 -11.69 12.39
N HIS A 150 -10.78 -11.50 11.14
CA HIS A 150 -9.84 -12.39 10.48
C HIS A 150 -8.41 -12.21 11.01
N GLY A 151 -7.90 -10.97 11.08
CA GLY A 151 -6.57 -10.69 11.60
C GLY A 151 -6.39 -11.11 13.06
N THR A 152 -7.45 -10.99 13.87
CA THR A 152 -7.45 -11.45 15.27
C THR A 152 -7.31 -12.98 15.36
N ARG A 153 -8.07 -13.73 14.55
CA ARG A 153 -7.96 -15.20 14.47
C ARG A 153 -6.55 -15.64 14.07
N CYS A 154 -5.99 -15.02 13.03
CA CYS A 154 -4.63 -15.29 12.54
C CYS A 154 -3.57 -14.97 13.61
N ALA A 155 -3.72 -13.88 14.36
CA ALA A 155 -2.79 -13.53 15.45
C ALA A 155 -2.74 -14.60 16.54
N GLY A 156 -3.89 -15.18 16.92
CA GLY A 156 -3.96 -16.25 17.92
C GLY A 156 -3.26 -17.53 17.48
N GLU A 157 -3.30 -17.87 16.20
CA GLU A 157 -2.59 -19.05 15.68
C GLU A 157 -1.07 -18.93 15.84
N VAL A 158 -0.54 -17.71 15.70
CA VAL A 158 0.88 -17.43 15.90
C VAL A 158 1.22 -17.39 17.39
N ALA A 159 0.53 -16.55 18.16
CA ALA A 159 1.02 -16.08 19.46
C ALA A 159 -0.06 -15.97 20.55
N ALA A 160 -1.15 -16.76 20.48
CA ALA A 160 -2.03 -16.93 21.63
C ALA A 160 -1.22 -17.40 22.86
N VAL A 161 -1.48 -16.80 24.01
CA VAL A 161 -0.70 -16.94 25.23
C VAL A 161 -0.94 -18.31 25.86
N ALA A 162 0.13 -19.05 26.14
CA ALA A 162 0.02 -20.32 26.83
C ALA A 162 -0.23 -20.17 28.34
N PHE A 163 -0.87 -21.18 28.95
CA PHE A 163 -1.04 -21.33 30.40
C PHE A 163 -1.86 -20.22 31.07
N ASN A 164 -2.78 -19.58 30.34
CA ASN A 164 -3.60 -18.49 30.85
C ASN A 164 -5.09 -18.89 31.06
N GLN A 165 -5.47 -20.12 30.70
CA GLN A 165 -6.85 -20.65 30.80
C GLN A 165 -7.85 -20.00 29.83
N TYR A 166 -7.39 -19.24 28.84
CA TYR A 166 -8.20 -18.70 27.75
C TYR A 166 -7.96 -19.51 26.48
N CYS A 167 -8.99 -19.59 25.62
CA CYS A 167 -8.95 -20.21 24.30
C CYS A 167 -7.93 -21.36 24.16
N GLY A 168 -6.88 -21.19 23.36
CA GLY A 168 -5.89 -22.22 23.01
C GLY A 168 -4.47 -21.72 23.18
N VAL A 169 -3.53 -22.22 22.38
CA VAL A 169 -2.12 -21.83 22.44
C VAL A 169 -1.60 -21.52 21.03
N GLY A 170 -0.84 -20.44 20.89
CA GLY A 170 -0.16 -20.10 19.65
C GLY A 170 1.03 -21.02 19.37
N VAL A 171 1.37 -21.22 18.09
CA VAL A 171 2.56 -21.99 17.69
C VAL A 171 3.83 -21.44 18.37
N ALA A 172 3.94 -20.12 18.41
CA ALA A 172 5.01 -19.32 18.98
C ALA A 172 4.44 -18.45 20.12
N TYR A 173 3.88 -19.10 21.15
CA TYR A 173 3.14 -18.47 22.24
C TYR A 173 3.91 -17.46 23.13
N ASN A 174 5.22 -17.28 22.92
CA ASN A 174 6.04 -16.22 23.56
C ASN A 174 6.61 -15.21 22.55
N ALA A 175 6.21 -15.28 21.27
CA ALA A 175 6.54 -14.25 20.28
C ALA A 175 5.73 -12.98 20.54
N SER A 176 6.32 -11.84 20.16
CA SER A 176 5.59 -10.57 20.10
C SER A 176 4.71 -10.57 18.86
N ILE A 177 3.45 -10.13 18.99
CA ILE A 177 2.46 -10.13 17.92
C ILE A 177 1.85 -8.74 17.73
N GLY A 178 1.93 -8.23 16.51
CA GLY A 178 1.27 -7.00 16.10
C GLY A 178 0.27 -7.24 14.97
N GLY A 179 -0.41 -6.18 14.58
CA GLY A 179 -1.35 -6.22 13.46
C GLY A 179 -1.41 -4.90 12.72
N VAL A 180 -1.55 -5.00 11.40
CA VAL A 180 -1.73 -3.87 10.51
C VAL A 180 -3.14 -3.94 9.95
N ARG A 181 -3.98 -3.00 10.36
CA ARG A 181 -5.33 -2.83 9.80
C ARG A 181 -5.21 -2.11 8.45
N MET A 182 -5.36 -2.87 7.38
CA MET A 182 -5.24 -2.36 6.00
C MET A 182 -6.34 -2.86 5.06
N LEU A 183 -7.07 -3.93 5.41
CA LEU A 183 -8.14 -4.52 4.59
C LEU A 183 -9.55 -3.97 4.88
N ASP A 184 -9.73 -3.17 5.93
CA ASP A 184 -11.04 -2.59 6.30
C ASP A 184 -11.23 -1.19 5.69
N GLY A 185 -10.98 -1.10 4.38
CA GLY A 185 -11.03 0.13 3.60
C GLY A 185 -10.50 -0.05 2.18
N PRO A 186 -10.44 1.03 1.37
CA PRO A 186 -9.91 0.96 0.01
C PRO A 186 -8.42 0.61 0.04
N VAL A 187 -8.06 -0.47 -0.67
CA VAL A 187 -6.66 -0.93 -0.77
C VAL A 187 -6.09 -0.48 -2.10
N ASN A 188 -4.95 0.21 -2.07
CA ASN A 188 -4.19 0.60 -3.26
C ASN A 188 -2.70 0.26 -3.07
N ASP A 189 -1.89 0.47 -4.10
CA ASP A 189 -0.47 0.10 -4.09
C ASP A 189 0.31 0.79 -2.95
N ALA A 190 -0.03 2.04 -2.61
CA ALA A 190 0.59 2.76 -1.49
C ALA A 190 0.21 2.18 -0.12
N VAL A 191 -1.05 1.76 0.07
CA VAL A 191 -1.52 1.09 1.30
C VAL A 191 -0.78 -0.23 1.49
N GLU A 192 -0.68 -1.06 0.43
CA GLU A 192 0.07 -2.31 0.44
C GLU A 192 1.55 -2.09 0.75
N ALA A 193 2.19 -1.12 0.08
CA ALA A 193 3.61 -0.81 0.30
C ALA A 193 3.89 -0.33 1.72
N ARG A 194 2.98 0.47 2.30
CA ARG A 194 3.09 0.95 3.68
C ARG A 194 2.93 -0.19 4.69
N ALA A 195 2.02 -1.13 4.44
CA ALA A 195 1.85 -2.31 5.28
C ALA A 195 3.08 -3.23 5.23
N LEU A 196 3.57 -3.53 4.03
CA LEU A 196 4.75 -4.37 3.80
C LEU A 196 6.06 -3.74 4.33
N GLY A 197 6.12 -2.41 4.39
CA GLY A 197 7.27 -1.64 4.83
C GLY A 197 7.18 -1.12 6.26
N LEU A 198 6.23 -1.59 7.08
CA LEU A 198 6.09 -1.15 8.47
C LEU A 198 7.26 -1.64 9.31
N ASN A 199 8.04 -0.74 9.91
CA ASN A 199 9.07 -1.05 10.91
C ASN A 199 9.93 -2.30 10.63
N PRO A 200 10.58 -2.41 9.45
CA PRO A 200 11.28 -3.62 9.02
C PRO A 200 12.57 -3.94 9.81
N GLU A 201 13.03 -3.03 10.65
CA GLU A 201 14.13 -3.28 11.60
C GLU A 201 13.66 -3.91 12.92
N HIS A 202 12.35 -3.84 13.20
CA HIS A 202 11.71 -4.36 14.39
C HIS A 202 10.93 -5.64 14.10
N ILE A 203 10.06 -5.63 13.08
CA ILE A 203 9.27 -6.79 12.67
C ILE A 203 10.16 -7.79 11.92
N ASP A 204 10.20 -9.04 12.41
CA ASP A 204 10.92 -10.13 11.76
C ASP A 204 10.09 -10.80 10.65
N ILE A 205 8.83 -11.10 10.95
CA ILE A 205 7.95 -11.90 10.10
C ILE A 205 6.65 -11.14 9.83
N TYR A 206 6.25 -11.09 8.57
CA TYR A 206 4.96 -10.58 8.14
C TYR A 206 4.11 -11.75 7.66
N SER A 207 2.91 -11.90 8.19
CA SER A 207 1.94 -12.89 7.72
C SER A 207 0.79 -12.19 7.01
N ALA A 208 0.50 -12.61 5.79
CA ALA A 208 -0.55 -12.04 4.96
C ALA A 208 -1.37 -13.13 4.25
N SER A 209 -2.68 -12.90 4.19
CA SER A 209 -3.65 -13.86 3.64
C SER A 209 -4.62 -13.17 2.67
N TRP A 210 -4.12 -12.20 1.92
CA TRP A 210 -4.85 -11.45 0.90
C TRP A 210 -4.12 -11.49 -0.45
N GLY A 211 -4.84 -11.15 -1.52
CA GLY A 211 -4.31 -11.13 -2.87
C GLY A 211 -5.34 -10.59 -3.86
N PRO A 212 -5.15 -10.84 -5.17
CA PRO A 212 -6.20 -10.67 -6.18
C PRO A 212 -7.46 -11.48 -5.84
N GLU A 213 -8.54 -11.26 -6.59
CA GLU A 213 -9.75 -12.04 -6.40
C GLU A 213 -9.55 -13.48 -6.87
N ASP A 214 -9.69 -14.45 -5.95
CA ASP A 214 -9.53 -15.89 -6.20
C ASP A 214 -10.72 -16.49 -7.02
N ASP A 215 -11.00 -15.94 -8.19
CA ASP A 215 -12.21 -16.23 -9.01
C ASP A 215 -11.98 -17.15 -10.21
N GLY A 216 -10.74 -17.63 -10.41
CA GLY A 216 -10.38 -18.47 -11.54
C GLY A 216 -10.23 -17.72 -12.85
N LYS A 217 -10.17 -16.38 -12.84
CA LYS A 217 -10.03 -15.55 -14.06
C LYS A 217 -9.05 -14.38 -13.91
N THR A 218 -8.85 -13.88 -12.70
CA THR A 218 -8.00 -12.71 -12.44
C THR A 218 -6.51 -13.05 -12.63
N VAL A 219 -5.73 -12.11 -13.15
CA VAL A 219 -4.25 -12.15 -13.17
C VAL A 219 -3.80 -10.77 -12.74
N ASP A 220 -3.25 -10.65 -11.54
CA ASP A 220 -2.79 -9.38 -10.96
C ASP A 220 -1.73 -9.63 -9.89
N GLY A 221 -0.98 -8.61 -9.52
CA GLY A 221 0.10 -8.70 -8.54
C GLY A 221 0.39 -7.37 -7.84
N PRO A 222 1.52 -7.31 -7.11
CA PRO A 222 1.95 -6.09 -6.45
C PRO A 222 2.23 -4.99 -7.47
N GLY A 223 1.77 -3.77 -7.17
CA GLY A 223 2.15 -2.60 -7.95
C GLY A 223 3.61 -2.21 -7.71
N PRO A 224 4.10 -1.13 -8.37
CA PRO A 224 5.49 -0.70 -8.26
C PRO A 224 5.93 -0.40 -6.83
N LEU A 225 5.07 0.20 -5.99
CA LEU A 225 5.40 0.52 -4.60
C LEU A 225 5.44 -0.73 -3.73
N ALA A 226 4.43 -1.60 -3.81
CA ALA A 226 4.42 -2.85 -3.06
C ALA A 226 5.61 -3.75 -3.45
N ARG A 227 5.96 -3.80 -4.73
CA ARG A 227 7.15 -4.52 -5.21
C ARG A 227 8.45 -3.93 -4.64
N ARG A 228 8.56 -2.60 -4.57
CA ARG A 228 9.70 -1.94 -3.90
C ARG A 228 9.73 -2.23 -2.40
N ALA A 229 8.57 -2.28 -1.73
CA ALA A 229 8.49 -2.63 -0.32
C ALA A 229 8.97 -4.07 -0.06
N PHE A 230 8.60 -5.04 -0.90
CA PHE A 230 9.15 -6.40 -0.82
C PHE A 230 10.68 -6.41 -0.97
N ILE A 231 11.22 -5.74 -2.00
CA ILE A 231 12.66 -5.67 -2.24
C ILE A 231 13.37 -5.02 -1.05
N TYR A 232 12.86 -3.90 -0.55
CA TYR A 232 13.43 -3.21 0.61
C TYR A 232 13.37 -4.10 1.87
N GLY A 233 12.25 -4.76 2.11
CA GLY A 233 12.09 -5.71 3.22
C GLY A 233 13.11 -6.83 3.19
N VAL A 234 13.28 -7.53 2.07
CA VAL A 234 14.22 -8.66 1.97
C VAL A 234 15.69 -8.26 1.89
N THR A 235 16.01 -7.02 1.52
CA THR A 235 17.40 -6.54 1.39
C THR A 235 17.88 -5.79 2.63
N SER A 236 17.01 -5.00 3.26
CA SER A 236 17.38 -4.08 4.34
C SER A 236 16.80 -4.51 5.68
N GLY A 237 15.60 -5.08 5.70
CA GLY A 237 14.92 -5.50 6.93
C GLY A 237 15.73 -6.48 7.77
N ARG A 238 15.43 -6.52 9.07
CA ARG A 238 16.13 -7.32 10.08
C ARG A 238 17.66 -7.09 10.04
N LYS A 239 18.08 -5.83 9.92
CA LYS A 239 19.49 -5.42 9.85
C LYS A 239 20.24 -6.08 8.68
N GLY A 240 19.60 -6.14 7.51
CA GLY A 240 20.15 -6.70 6.27
C GLY A 240 20.02 -8.23 6.12
N LYS A 241 19.34 -8.93 7.05
CA LYS A 241 19.03 -10.36 6.91
C LYS A 241 17.81 -10.61 6.01
N GLY A 242 16.97 -9.59 5.85
CA GLY A 242 15.73 -9.61 5.10
C GLY A 242 14.54 -10.06 5.92
N SER A 243 13.47 -9.28 5.86
CA SER A 243 12.13 -9.60 6.37
C SER A 243 11.62 -10.91 5.76
N ILE A 244 10.90 -11.69 6.56
CA ILE A 244 10.28 -12.94 6.10
C ILE A 244 8.79 -12.68 5.85
N PHE A 245 8.38 -12.75 4.59
CA PHE A 245 6.97 -12.59 4.20
C PHE A 245 6.35 -13.97 4.00
N VAL A 246 5.40 -14.35 4.85
CA VAL A 246 4.64 -15.61 4.75
C VAL A 246 3.28 -15.31 4.15
N TRP A 247 2.91 -16.05 3.10
CA TRP A 247 1.72 -15.75 2.30
C TRP A 247 0.83 -16.98 2.13
N ALA A 248 -0.48 -16.83 2.31
CA ALA A 248 -1.44 -17.88 1.97
C ALA A 248 -1.48 -18.10 0.45
N SER A 249 -1.61 -19.32 -0.04
CA SER A 249 -1.56 -19.60 -1.48
C SER A 249 -2.84 -19.27 -2.27
N GLY A 250 -4.01 -19.14 -1.62
CA GLY A 250 -5.27 -18.83 -2.31
C GLY A 250 -6.42 -19.80 -2.03
N ASN A 251 -7.67 -19.30 -2.11
CA ASN A 251 -8.91 -20.03 -1.82
C ASN A 251 -9.79 -20.29 -3.07
N GLY A 252 -9.25 -20.09 -4.26
CA GLY A 252 -9.92 -20.21 -5.57
C GLY A 252 -10.08 -21.63 -6.11
N GLY A 253 -9.77 -22.67 -5.32
CA GLY A 253 -9.82 -24.08 -5.76
C GLY A 253 -11.17 -24.50 -6.36
N ARG A 254 -12.30 -24.06 -5.77
CA ARG A 254 -13.66 -24.30 -6.29
C ARG A 254 -13.89 -23.63 -7.65
N HIS A 255 -13.13 -22.59 -7.93
CA HIS A 255 -13.16 -21.82 -9.16
C HIS A 255 -12.09 -22.24 -10.16
N THR A 256 -11.37 -23.34 -9.86
CA THR A 256 -10.26 -23.86 -10.67
C THR A 256 -9.23 -22.77 -10.97
N ASP A 257 -8.90 -21.98 -9.95
CA ASP A 257 -7.86 -20.96 -10.04
C ASP A 257 -6.45 -21.57 -9.92
N SER A 258 -5.45 -20.78 -10.30
CA SER A 258 -4.05 -21.15 -10.20
C SER A 258 -3.25 -20.00 -9.60
N CYS A 259 -2.64 -20.25 -8.43
CA CYS A 259 -1.94 -19.26 -7.65
C CYS A 259 -0.66 -18.67 -8.30
N ASN A 260 -0.25 -19.16 -9.47
CA ASN A 260 0.76 -18.48 -10.28
C ASN A 260 0.20 -17.25 -11.04
N CYS A 261 -1.12 -17.07 -11.06
CA CYS A 261 -1.80 -15.86 -11.54
C CYS A 261 -1.94 -14.77 -10.45
N ASP A 262 -1.60 -15.11 -9.20
CA ASP A 262 -1.47 -14.18 -8.08
C ASP A 262 0.01 -13.78 -7.93
N GLY A 263 0.33 -12.53 -8.26
CA GLY A 263 1.69 -11.99 -8.22
C GLY A 263 2.29 -11.84 -6.82
N TYR A 264 1.48 -11.93 -5.75
CA TYR A 264 1.99 -11.95 -4.37
C TYR A 264 2.53 -13.33 -4.04
N THR A 265 1.74 -14.39 -4.22
CA THR A 265 2.15 -15.79 -3.97
C THR A 265 3.18 -16.28 -4.97
N ASN A 266 3.16 -15.76 -6.20
CA ASN A 266 4.11 -16.02 -7.27
C ASN A 266 5.42 -15.19 -7.15
N SER A 267 5.61 -14.47 -6.04
CA SER A 267 6.84 -13.72 -5.75
C SER A 267 7.92 -14.61 -5.13
N ILE A 268 9.18 -14.42 -5.52
CA ILE A 268 10.31 -15.12 -4.87
C ILE A 268 10.50 -14.65 -3.41
N PHE A 269 10.03 -13.44 -3.09
CA PHE A 269 10.21 -12.81 -1.78
C PHE A 269 9.23 -13.34 -0.73
N THR A 270 8.18 -14.03 -1.15
CA THR A 270 7.16 -14.60 -0.29
C THR A 270 7.37 -16.09 -0.11
N LEU A 271 7.20 -16.56 1.12
CA LEU A 271 7.08 -17.96 1.48
C LEU A 271 5.60 -18.35 1.34
N SER A 272 5.22 -18.85 0.15
CA SER A 272 3.85 -19.24 -0.16
C SER A 272 3.48 -20.58 0.49
N ILE A 273 2.38 -20.59 1.25
CA ILE A 273 1.91 -21.69 2.09
C ILE A 273 0.50 -22.11 1.68
N SER A 274 0.36 -23.40 1.39
CA SER A 274 -0.91 -24.06 1.09
C SER A 274 -1.46 -24.84 2.29
N SER A 275 -2.58 -25.52 2.12
CA SER A 275 -3.33 -26.19 3.20
C SER A 275 -3.47 -27.69 3.00
N ALA A 276 -3.45 -28.44 4.10
CA ALA A 276 -3.89 -29.83 4.16
C ALA A 276 -5.07 -30.01 5.12
N THR A 277 -6.00 -30.91 4.81
CA THR A 277 -7.08 -31.27 5.74
C THR A 277 -6.57 -32.12 6.90
N GLN A 278 -7.41 -32.33 7.92
CA GLN A 278 -7.13 -33.26 9.02
C GLN A 278 -6.81 -34.70 8.57
N GLY A 279 -7.34 -35.11 7.41
CA GLY A 279 -7.05 -36.41 6.79
C GLY A 279 -5.79 -36.46 5.92
N GLY A 280 -5.10 -35.33 5.71
CA GLY A 280 -3.95 -35.23 4.82
C GLY A 280 -4.32 -35.19 3.33
N TYR A 281 -5.50 -34.67 2.99
CA TYR A 281 -5.99 -34.51 1.62
C TYR A 281 -5.97 -33.05 1.16
N LYS A 282 -6.14 -32.83 -0.14
CA LYS A 282 -6.35 -31.49 -0.70
C LYS A 282 -7.71 -30.93 -0.23
N PRO A 283 -7.77 -29.75 0.44
CA PRO A 283 -9.04 -29.08 0.70
C PRO A 283 -9.66 -28.52 -0.59
N TRP A 284 -10.99 -28.39 -0.59
CA TRP A 284 -11.77 -27.98 -1.76
C TRP A 284 -11.47 -26.55 -2.25
N TYR A 285 -10.95 -25.69 -1.37
CA TYR A 285 -10.58 -24.30 -1.68
C TYR A 285 -9.13 -24.14 -2.17
N LEU A 286 -8.28 -25.16 -2.06
CA LEU A 286 -6.85 -25.06 -2.39
C LEU A 286 -6.62 -24.75 -3.88
N GLU A 287 -5.77 -23.76 -4.14
CA GLU A 287 -5.22 -23.45 -5.46
C GLU A 287 -3.92 -24.20 -5.74
N GLU A 288 -3.78 -24.72 -6.95
CA GLU A 288 -2.59 -25.45 -7.38
C GLU A 288 -1.67 -24.56 -8.19
N CYS A 289 -0.39 -24.51 -7.81
CA CYS A 289 0.64 -23.82 -8.58
C CYS A 289 2.05 -24.28 -8.19
N SER A 290 3.03 -23.89 -8.99
CA SER A 290 4.43 -24.27 -8.78
C SER A 290 5.23 -23.32 -7.91
N SER A 291 4.63 -22.20 -7.46
CA SER A 291 5.24 -21.25 -6.52
C SER A 291 5.06 -21.64 -5.05
N THR A 292 4.08 -22.51 -4.72
CA THR A 292 3.86 -23.01 -3.35
C THR A 292 5.08 -23.76 -2.82
N LEU A 293 5.60 -23.32 -1.67
CA LEU A 293 6.82 -23.89 -1.08
C LEU A 293 6.51 -25.07 -0.16
N ALA A 294 5.46 -24.97 0.66
CA ALA A 294 5.07 -26.00 1.62
C ALA A 294 3.59 -25.89 2.00
N SER A 295 3.15 -26.72 2.96
CA SER A 295 1.82 -26.65 3.54
C SER A 295 1.83 -26.77 5.05
N THR A 296 0.81 -26.21 5.66
CA THR A 296 0.41 -26.48 7.05
C THR A 296 -1.03 -27.01 7.05
N TYR A 297 -1.51 -27.40 8.22
CA TYR A 297 -2.91 -27.82 8.34
C TYR A 297 -3.87 -26.63 8.27
N SER A 298 -5.11 -26.90 7.87
CA SER A 298 -6.25 -25.99 7.98
C SER A 298 -7.54 -26.82 8.00
N SER A 299 -8.69 -26.20 7.72
CA SER A 299 -9.97 -26.86 7.59
C SER A 299 -10.05 -27.79 6.39
N GLY A 300 -11.00 -28.73 6.43
CA GLY A 300 -11.28 -29.65 5.34
C GLY A 300 -12.74 -29.68 4.93
N THR A 301 -13.25 -30.89 4.70
CA THR A 301 -14.65 -31.08 4.33
C THR A 301 -15.53 -30.84 5.56
N PRO A 302 -16.49 -29.89 5.51
CA PRO A 302 -17.39 -29.62 6.63
C PRO A 302 -18.10 -30.89 7.10
N GLY A 303 -18.15 -31.12 8.41
CA GLY A 303 -18.75 -32.31 9.03
C GLY A 303 -17.86 -33.58 9.03
N ASN A 304 -16.77 -33.61 8.25
CA ASN A 304 -15.86 -34.76 8.16
C ASN A 304 -14.46 -34.47 8.71
N ASP A 305 -13.99 -33.24 8.60
CA ASP A 305 -12.70 -32.78 9.09
C ASP A 305 -12.90 -31.61 10.05
N LYS A 306 -12.09 -31.55 11.11
CA LYS A 306 -12.06 -30.40 12.02
C LYS A 306 -11.44 -29.17 11.34
N SER A 307 -11.84 -27.99 11.83
CA SER A 307 -11.30 -26.69 11.44
C SER A 307 -10.20 -26.23 12.41
N VAL A 308 -9.68 -25.02 12.22
CA VAL A 308 -8.65 -24.44 13.09
C VAL A 308 -9.29 -23.77 14.30
N ALA A 309 -8.81 -24.13 15.49
CA ALA A 309 -9.19 -23.53 16.75
C ALA A 309 -8.23 -22.41 17.16
N THR A 310 -8.74 -21.21 17.41
CA THR A 310 -7.96 -20.00 17.75
C THR A 310 -8.83 -18.99 18.49
N VAL A 311 -8.29 -17.83 18.83
CA VAL A 311 -9.00 -16.67 19.37
C VAL A 311 -10.00 -16.11 18.34
N ASP A 312 -11.02 -15.40 18.77
CA ASP A 312 -11.96 -14.72 17.88
C ASP A 312 -12.20 -13.27 18.35
N MET A 313 -12.67 -12.43 17.44
CA MET A 313 -12.95 -11.04 17.74
C MET A 313 -14.34 -10.91 18.40
N ASP A 314 -14.38 -10.28 19.58
CA ASP A 314 -15.63 -9.87 20.24
C ASP A 314 -15.43 -8.54 20.97
N GLY A 315 -16.10 -7.49 20.50
CA GLY A 315 -15.97 -6.14 21.06
C GLY A 315 -16.40 -6.03 22.54
N LYS A 316 -17.17 -7.01 23.05
CA LYS A 316 -17.62 -7.08 24.44
C LYS A 316 -16.80 -8.04 25.31
N LEU A 317 -15.80 -8.73 24.75
CA LEU A 317 -14.97 -9.73 25.42
C LEU A 317 -15.79 -10.79 26.19
N ARG A 318 -16.90 -11.25 25.60
CA ARG A 318 -17.76 -12.29 26.18
C ARG A 318 -17.01 -13.62 26.20
N PRO A 319 -16.85 -14.30 27.36
CA PRO A 319 -16.00 -15.49 27.49
C PRO A 319 -16.33 -16.65 26.53
N ASP A 320 -17.58 -16.75 26.08
CA ASP A 320 -18.08 -17.78 25.16
C ASP A 320 -17.94 -17.41 23.67
N HIS A 321 -17.59 -16.16 23.33
CA HIS A 321 -17.49 -15.66 21.95
C HIS A 321 -16.07 -15.23 21.56
N ILE A 322 -15.15 -15.12 22.51
CA ILE A 322 -13.74 -14.74 22.28
C ILE A 322 -12.87 -15.87 21.70
N CYS A 323 -13.44 -17.05 21.47
CA CYS A 323 -12.71 -18.16 20.87
C CYS A 323 -13.54 -18.79 19.75
N THR A 324 -12.86 -19.37 18.75
CA THR A 324 -13.50 -20.09 17.65
C THR A 324 -12.83 -21.43 17.39
N VAL A 325 -13.60 -22.40 16.90
CA VAL A 325 -13.11 -23.69 16.38
C VAL A 325 -13.37 -23.83 14.87
N GLU A 326 -13.78 -22.73 14.23
CA GLU A 326 -14.29 -22.71 12.86
C GLU A 326 -13.45 -21.82 11.93
N HIS A 327 -12.19 -21.52 12.26
CA HIS A 327 -11.33 -20.80 11.33
C HIS A 327 -10.90 -21.73 10.16
N THR A 328 -10.91 -21.22 8.93
CA THR A 328 -10.84 -22.02 7.69
C THR A 328 -10.05 -21.32 6.59
N GLY A 329 -9.68 -22.07 5.55
CA GLY A 329 -9.03 -21.54 4.35
C GLY A 329 -7.51 -21.57 4.43
N THR A 330 -6.85 -21.23 3.32
CA THR A 330 -5.38 -21.07 3.28
C THR A 330 -4.89 -19.96 4.22
N SER A 331 -5.78 -19.06 4.61
CA SER A 331 -5.51 -17.98 5.56
C SER A 331 -5.20 -18.44 6.97
N ALA A 332 -5.67 -19.62 7.38
CA ALA A 332 -5.27 -20.23 8.66
C ALA A 332 -3.92 -20.97 8.52
N SER A 333 -3.56 -21.39 7.30
CA SER A 333 -2.29 -22.09 7.08
C SER A 333 -1.07 -21.16 7.17
N ALA A 334 -1.16 -19.93 6.62
CA ALA A 334 -0.04 -18.99 6.62
C ALA A 334 0.40 -18.52 8.04
N PRO A 335 -0.50 -18.19 8.99
CA PRO A 335 -0.14 -17.87 10.36
C PRO A 335 0.53 -19.03 11.09
N LEU A 336 0.05 -20.26 10.93
CA LEU A 336 0.71 -21.44 11.50
C LEU A 336 2.16 -21.57 11.00
N ALA A 337 2.38 -21.34 9.70
CA ALA A 337 3.73 -21.34 9.11
C ALA A 337 4.59 -20.18 9.63
N ALA A 338 4.02 -18.98 9.83
CA ALA A 338 4.70 -17.84 10.42
C ALA A 338 5.14 -18.14 11.86
N GLY A 339 4.30 -18.80 12.66
CA GLY A 339 4.67 -19.28 13.98
C GLY A 339 5.83 -20.28 13.94
N ILE A 340 5.81 -21.26 13.03
CA ILE A 340 6.90 -22.24 12.89
C ILE A 340 8.20 -21.54 12.48
N ALA A 341 8.13 -20.57 11.58
CA ALA A 341 9.26 -19.74 11.20
C ALA A 341 9.80 -18.93 12.38
N ALA A 342 8.95 -18.43 13.28
CA ALA A 342 9.37 -17.75 14.50
C ALA A 342 10.15 -18.68 15.44
N LEU A 343 9.72 -19.95 15.60
CA LEU A 343 10.49 -20.94 16.38
C LEU A 343 11.88 -21.18 15.79
N ALA A 344 11.98 -21.27 14.45
CA ALA A 344 13.27 -21.44 13.77
C ALA A 344 14.17 -20.19 13.88
N LEU A 345 13.59 -18.99 13.86
CA LEU A 345 14.33 -17.73 14.07
C LEU A 345 14.84 -17.58 15.51
N GLU A 346 14.07 -18.00 16.51
CA GLU A 346 14.56 -18.04 17.89
C GLU A 346 15.76 -18.98 18.02
N ALA A 347 15.69 -20.15 17.37
CA ALA A 347 16.79 -21.12 17.34
C ALA A 347 18.03 -20.60 16.62
N ASN A 348 17.85 -19.78 15.58
CA ASN A 348 18.95 -19.15 14.89
C ASN A 348 18.57 -17.75 14.36
N PRO A 349 18.87 -16.68 15.14
CA PRO A 349 18.55 -15.32 14.75
C PRO A 349 19.34 -14.83 13.54
N SER A 350 20.39 -15.53 13.09
CA SER A 350 21.19 -15.12 11.93
C SER A 350 20.58 -15.53 10.59
N LEU A 351 19.53 -16.36 10.58
CA LEU A 351 18.86 -16.81 9.35
C LEU A 351 18.38 -15.62 8.51
N THR A 352 18.76 -15.62 7.24
CA THR A 352 18.22 -14.71 6.23
C THR A 352 16.86 -15.20 5.73
N TRP A 353 16.15 -14.35 4.98
CA TRP A 353 14.89 -14.73 4.33
C TRP A 353 15.04 -15.95 3.40
N ARG A 354 16.17 -16.09 2.70
CA ARG A 354 16.50 -17.27 1.87
C ARG A 354 16.80 -18.49 2.70
N ASP A 355 17.56 -18.35 3.78
CA ASP A 355 17.85 -19.46 4.70
C ASP A 355 16.55 -20.08 5.23
N MET A 356 15.56 -19.25 5.58
CA MET A 356 14.25 -19.74 6.02
C MET A 356 13.55 -20.60 4.95
N GLN A 357 13.57 -20.15 3.68
CA GLN A 357 13.01 -20.96 2.58
C GLN A 357 13.77 -22.28 2.39
N TYR A 358 15.11 -22.29 2.50
CA TYR A 358 15.90 -23.52 2.49
C TYR A 358 15.52 -24.48 3.62
N LEU A 359 15.35 -23.97 4.85
CA LEU A 359 14.93 -24.81 5.97
C LEU A 359 13.58 -25.47 5.68
N VAL A 360 12.60 -24.72 5.16
CA VAL A 360 11.29 -25.28 4.76
C VAL A 360 11.44 -26.37 3.71
N VAL A 361 12.16 -26.12 2.62
CA VAL A 361 12.37 -27.10 1.54
C VAL A 361 13.04 -28.39 2.04
N LEU A 362 13.98 -28.26 2.98
CA LEU A 362 14.78 -29.39 3.46
C LEU A 362 14.12 -30.20 4.58
N THR A 363 13.10 -29.66 5.25
CA THR A 363 12.52 -30.26 6.46
C THR A 363 11.04 -30.60 6.34
N SER A 364 10.33 -30.01 5.37
CA SER A 364 8.95 -30.38 5.08
C SER A 364 8.81 -31.87 4.75
N ARG A 365 7.71 -32.47 5.23
CA ARG A 365 7.45 -33.90 5.14
C ARG A 365 6.34 -34.17 4.12
N SER A 366 6.67 -34.92 3.07
CA SER A 366 5.66 -35.42 2.13
C SER A 366 4.78 -36.50 2.76
N GLY A 367 5.37 -37.39 3.56
CA GLY A 367 4.75 -38.63 4.08
C GLY A 367 3.29 -38.49 4.58
N PRO A 368 2.95 -37.51 5.44
CA PRO A 368 1.58 -37.32 5.92
C PRO A 368 0.54 -37.01 4.82
N LEU A 369 0.98 -36.56 3.65
CA LEU A 369 0.16 -36.05 2.55
C LEU A 369 0.29 -36.91 1.27
N GLU A 370 1.03 -38.02 1.32
CA GLU A 370 1.25 -38.90 0.15
C GLU A 370 0.02 -39.72 -0.27
N LYS A 371 -1.04 -39.72 0.55
CA LYS A 371 -2.33 -40.30 0.19
C LYS A 371 -3.00 -39.56 -0.96
N GLU A 372 -2.68 -38.27 -1.11
CA GLU A 372 -3.16 -37.42 -2.20
C GLU A 372 -2.24 -37.58 -3.42
N THR A 373 -2.82 -37.64 -4.61
CA THR A 373 -2.06 -37.86 -5.85
C THR A 373 -1.43 -36.56 -6.36
N GLY A 374 -0.42 -36.69 -7.22
CA GLY A 374 0.26 -35.54 -7.86
C GLY A 374 1.64 -35.20 -7.32
N TRP A 375 2.26 -36.09 -6.54
CA TRP A 375 3.66 -35.97 -6.15
C TRP A 375 4.60 -36.31 -7.31
N ILE A 376 5.60 -35.46 -7.53
CA ILE A 376 6.68 -35.70 -8.48
C ILE A 376 8.03 -35.72 -7.76
N LEU A 377 9.00 -36.46 -8.30
CA LEU A 377 10.39 -36.39 -7.86
C LEU A 377 11.13 -35.41 -8.75
N ASN A 378 11.76 -34.41 -8.14
CA ASN A 378 12.60 -33.48 -8.87
C ASN A 378 13.99 -34.08 -9.17
N GLY A 379 14.85 -33.33 -9.87
CA GLY A 379 16.15 -33.79 -10.36
C GLY A 379 17.12 -34.21 -9.26
N VAL A 380 16.93 -33.65 -8.06
CA VAL A 380 17.69 -33.98 -6.83
C VAL A 380 16.93 -34.94 -5.91
N LYS A 381 15.91 -35.63 -6.42
CA LYS A 381 15.16 -36.70 -5.77
C LYS A 381 14.34 -36.26 -4.55
N ARG A 382 13.95 -34.98 -4.47
CA ARG A 382 12.96 -34.50 -3.49
C ARG A 382 11.55 -34.65 -4.06
N LYS A 383 10.62 -35.08 -3.21
CA LYS A 383 9.19 -35.09 -3.55
C LYS A 383 8.65 -33.67 -3.47
N VAL A 384 7.94 -33.24 -4.49
CA VAL A 384 7.27 -31.94 -4.57
C VAL A 384 5.90 -32.10 -5.23
N SER A 385 4.94 -31.26 -4.87
CA SER A 385 3.56 -31.27 -5.39
C SER A 385 3.09 -29.85 -5.66
N HIS A 386 2.34 -29.63 -6.75
CA HIS A 386 1.66 -28.35 -7.00
C HIS A 386 0.57 -28.03 -5.97
N LYS A 387 0.12 -29.03 -5.20
CA LYS A 387 -0.86 -28.86 -4.12
C LYS A 387 -0.18 -28.46 -2.81
N PHE A 388 0.92 -29.14 -2.47
CA PHE A 388 1.52 -29.07 -1.13
C PHE A 388 2.96 -28.55 -1.06
N GLY A 389 3.53 -28.11 -2.18
CA GLY A 389 4.95 -27.80 -2.29
C GLY A 389 5.80 -29.00 -1.90
N TYR A 390 6.80 -28.79 -1.03
CA TYR A 390 7.66 -29.84 -0.48
C TYR A 390 7.00 -30.66 0.65
N GLY A 391 5.77 -30.32 1.05
CA GLY A 391 4.97 -31.08 2.02
C GLY A 391 4.66 -30.32 3.30
N LEU A 392 4.25 -31.06 4.32
CA LEU A 392 3.82 -30.52 5.60
C LEU A 392 5.02 -30.01 6.40
N MET A 393 4.98 -28.75 6.85
CA MET A 393 6.04 -28.17 7.69
C MET A 393 6.21 -28.95 9.01
N ASP A 394 7.47 -29.15 9.42
CA ASP A 394 7.85 -29.86 10.63
C ASP A 394 8.67 -28.94 11.54
N ALA A 395 8.04 -28.42 12.59
CA ALA A 395 8.65 -27.43 13.47
C ALA A 395 9.89 -27.96 14.19
N GLY A 396 9.82 -29.19 14.71
CA GLY A 396 10.95 -29.84 15.36
C GLY A 396 12.14 -30.01 14.43
N ALA A 397 11.91 -30.46 13.19
CA ALA A 397 12.96 -30.62 12.19
C ALA A 397 13.54 -29.27 11.74
N MET A 398 12.70 -28.25 11.54
CA MET A 398 13.13 -26.89 11.20
C MET A 398 14.04 -26.30 12.27
N VAL A 399 13.65 -26.36 13.54
CA VAL A 399 14.46 -25.90 14.67
C VAL A 399 15.77 -26.67 14.77
N ASN A 400 15.74 -28.01 14.65
CA ASN A 400 16.94 -28.84 14.72
C ASN A 400 17.95 -28.49 13.62
N LEU A 401 17.47 -28.20 12.40
CA LEU A 401 18.32 -27.82 11.29
C LEU A 401 18.83 -26.39 11.45
N ALA A 402 17.98 -25.46 11.93
CA ALA A 402 18.34 -24.06 12.19
C ALA A 402 19.52 -23.92 13.16
N GLU A 403 19.56 -24.68 14.25
CA GLU A 403 20.65 -24.69 15.25
C GLU A 403 22.04 -24.96 14.61
N GLN A 404 22.05 -25.75 13.53
CA GLN A 404 23.27 -26.21 12.87
C GLN A 404 23.52 -25.46 11.55
N TRP A 405 22.58 -24.63 11.12
CA TRP A 405 22.60 -23.99 9.81
C TRP A 405 23.68 -22.91 9.71
N THR A 406 24.39 -22.92 8.59
CA THR A 406 25.26 -21.83 8.19
C THR A 406 24.60 -21.12 7.01
N ASN A 407 24.53 -19.78 7.07
CA ASN A 407 23.88 -18.97 6.07
C ASN A 407 24.34 -19.31 4.64
N VAL A 408 23.39 -19.35 3.72
CA VAL A 408 23.67 -19.60 2.31
C VAL A 408 24.52 -18.48 1.69
N PRO A 409 25.29 -18.77 0.63
CA PRO A 409 26.02 -17.76 -0.13
C PRO A 409 25.10 -16.65 -0.68
N PRO A 410 25.67 -15.49 -1.07
CA PRO A 410 24.94 -14.44 -1.78
C PRO A 410 24.14 -14.99 -2.96
N GLN A 411 22.94 -14.46 -3.17
CA GLN A 411 22.08 -14.88 -4.29
C GLN A 411 22.66 -14.36 -5.60
N HIS A 412 22.76 -15.23 -6.58
CA HIS A 412 23.08 -14.89 -7.95
C HIS A 412 21.80 -14.91 -8.78
N ILE A 413 21.72 -14.02 -9.77
CA ILE A 413 20.60 -13.92 -10.70
C ILE A 413 21.14 -14.09 -12.11
N CYS A 414 20.90 -15.25 -12.71
CA CYS A 414 21.26 -15.54 -14.09
C CYS A 414 20.03 -15.37 -14.99
N LYS A 415 20.08 -14.43 -15.93
CA LYS A 415 19.05 -14.26 -16.95
C LYS A 415 19.48 -14.98 -18.23
N SER A 416 18.61 -15.80 -18.79
CA SER A 416 18.83 -16.36 -20.13
C SER A 416 18.76 -15.27 -21.20
N GLN A 417 19.16 -15.61 -22.42
CA GLN A 417 18.76 -14.83 -23.58
C GLN A 417 17.22 -14.71 -23.61
N GLU A 418 16.74 -13.53 -23.97
CA GLU A 418 15.33 -13.29 -24.26
C GLU A 418 15.06 -13.68 -25.72
N ILE A 419 14.13 -14.61 -25.94
CA ILE A 419 13.74 -15.05 -27.28
C ILE A 419 12.53 -14.23 -27.70
N ASN A 420 12.74 -13.34 -28.68
CA ASN A 420 11.77 -12.42 -29.26
C ASN A 420 11.32 -12.90 -30.64
N GLU A 421 10.84 -14.14 -30.72
CA GLU A 421 10.36 -14.75 -31.97
C GLU A 421 8.89 -15.12 -31.83
N GLU A 422 8.05 -14.60 -32.74
CA GLU A 422 6.64 -14.94 -32.75
C GLU A 422 6.43 -16.39 -33.19
N ARG A 423 5.76 -17.17 -32.33
CA ARG A 423 5.43 -18.57 -32.59
C ARG A 423 3.93 -18.76 -32.46
N SER A 424 3.30 -19.24 -33.53
CA SER A 424 1.87 -19.52 -33.57
C SER A 424 1.52 -20.69 -32.64
N ILE A 425 0.40 -20.55 -31.92
CA ILE A 425 -0.23 -21.59 -31.10
C ILE A 425 -1.53 -21.96 -31.81
N ASP A 426 -1.61 -23.16 -32.36
CA ASP A 426 -2.77 -23.62 -33.12
C ASP A 426 -4.04 -23.69 -32.26
N SER A 427 -5.20 -23.45 -32.89
CA SER A 427 -6.51 -23.48 -32.26
C SER A 427 -7.03 -24.89 -31.93
N SER A 428 -6.39 -25.93 -32.45
CA SER A 428 -6.80 -27.32 -32.26
C SER A 428 -6.69 -27.73 -30.79
N PHE A 429 -7.71 -28.40 -30.27
CA PHE A 429 -7.70 -28.94 -28.91
C PHE A 429 -6.57 -29.96 -28.74
N GLY A 430 -5.79 -29.83 -27.66
CA GLY A 430 -4.63 -30.67 -27.37
C GLY A 430 -3.37 -30.29 -28.16
N TYR A 431 -3.42 -29.27 -29.02
CA TYR A 431 -2.21 -28.79 -29.70
C TYR A 431 -1.16 -28.33 -28.69
N THR A 432 0.09 -28.72 -28.94
CA THR A 432 1.24 -28.40 -28.09
C THR A 432 2.30 -27.67 -28.90
N LEU A 433 2.54 -26.40 -28.57
CA LEU A 433 3.74 -25.68 -29.00
C LEU A 433 4.86 -26.03 -28.04
N SER A 434 5.95 -26.61 -28.55
CA SER A 434 7.16 -26.90 -27.78
C SER A 434 8.30 -26.00 -28.26
N VAL A 435 8.87 -25.23 -27.35
CA VAL A 435 10.07 -24.39 -27.58
C VAL A 435 11.13 -24.73 -26.55
N TYR A 436 12.39 -24.55 -26.91
CA TYR A 436 13.51 -24.87 -26.03
C TYR A 436 14.57 -23.77 -26.06
N MET A 437 15.37 -23.71 -25.00
CA MET A 437 16.61 -22.96 -24.96
C MET A 437 17.69 -23.76 -24.24
N ASP A 438 18.90 -23.70 -24.77
CA ASP A 438 20.08 -24.28 -24.12
C ASP A 438 20.76 -23.15 -23.31
N VAL A 439 20.82 -23.31 -21.99
CA VAL A 439 21.36 -22.29 -21.08
C VAL A 439 22.59 -22.82 -20.36
N SER A 440 23.55 -21.93 -20.10
CA SER A 440 24.79 -22.27 -19.38
C SER A 440 24.70 -22.05 -17.86
N GLY A 441 23.57 -21.55 -17.35
CA GLY A 441 23.49 -21.06 -15.97
C GLY A 441 24.45 -19.89 -15.69
N CYS A 442 24.79 -19.11 -16.72
CA CYS A 442 25.76 -18.02 -16.65
C CYS A 442 27.16 -18.49 -16.19
N ALA A 443 27.53 -19.74 -16.53
CA ALA A 443 28.82 -20.32 -16.22
C ALA A 443 29.99 -19.41 -16.62
N GLY A 444 30.96 -19.25 -15.72
CA GLY A 444 32.14 -18.41 -15.93
C GLY A 444 31.91 -16.91 -15.73
N THR A 445 30.72 -16.48 -15.28
CA THR A 445 30.42 -15.07 -14.93
C THR A 445 30.18 -14.91 -13.43
N ILE A 446 30.17 -13.67 -12.93
CA ILE A 446 29.85 -13.38 -11.52
C ILE A 446 28.42 -13.79 -11.13
N ASN A 447 27.52 -13.93 -12.11
CA ASN A 447 26.12 -14.32 -11.92
C ASN A 447 25.89 -15.83 -12.12
N GLU A 448 26.95 -16.65 -12.08
CA GLU A 448 26.84 -18.10 -12.26
C GLU A 448 25.89 -18.73 -11.22
N VAL A 449 24.91 -19.50 -11.70
CA VAL A 449 23.97 -20.26 -10.87
C VAL A 449 24.15 -21.75 -11.14
N ARG A 450 24.69 -22.47 -10.15
CA ARG A 450 24.87 -23.93 -10.21
C ARG A 450 23.84 -24.70 -9.39
N PHE A 451 23.35 -24.09 -8.32
CA PHE A 451 22.33 -24.67 -7.44
C PHE A 451 21.13 -23.75 -7.43
N LEU A 452 20.04 -24.20 -8.04
CA LEU A 452 18.81 -23.44 -8.20
C LEU A 452 18.07 -23.23 -6.87
N GLU A 453 17.47 -22.06 -6.72
CA GLU A 453 16.46 -21.72 -5.71
C GLU A 453 15.11 -21.54 -6.42
N HIS A 454 14.95 -20.39 -7.08
CA HIS A 454 13.75 -20.00 -7.81
C HIS A 454 14.02 -20.01 -9.32
N VAL A 455 13.02 -20.38 -10.11
CA VAL A 455 13.05 -20.24 -11.57
C VAL A 455 11.81 -19.48 -12.02
N GLN A 456 12.00 -18.34 -12.66
CA GLN A 456 10.90 -17.59 -13.29
C GLN A 456 10.93 -17.78 -14.81
N CYS A 457 9.79 -18.15 -15.38
CA CYS A 457 9.54 -18.17 -16.81
C CYS A 457 8.70 -16.95 -17.16
N LYS A 458 9.37 -15.91 -17.66
CA LYS A 458 8.73 -14.67 -18.06
C LYS A 458 8.21 -14.82 -19.48
N VAL A 459 6.90 -14.71 -19.68
CA VAL A 459 6.27 -14.89 -21.00
C VAL A 459 5.42 -13.69 -21.39
N SER A 460 5.48 -13.33 -22.67
CA SER A 460 4.47 -12.50 -23.33
C SER A 460 3.78 -13.34 -24.39
N LEU A 461 2.50 -13.64 -24.19
CA LEU A 461 1.71 -14.48 -25.10
C LEU A 461 0.26 -14.01 -25.19
N ARG A 462 -0.36 -14.24 -26.34
CA ARG A 462 -1.77 -13.97 -26.61
C ARG A 462 -2.48 -15.25 -27.05
N PHE A 463 -3.58 -15.60 -26.40
CA PHE A 463 -4.44 -16.73 -26.73
C PHE A 463 -5.85 -16.47 -26.20
N PHE A 464 -6.89 -16.66 -27.02
CA PHE A 464 -8.27 -16.41 -26.60
C PHE A 464 -9.15 -17.66 -26.75
N PRO A 465 -9.85 -18.11 -25.68
CA PRO A 465 -9.79 -17.61 -24.31
C PRO A 465 -8.48 -18.01 -23.61
N ARG A 466 -7.89 -17.10 -22.82
CA ARG A 466 -6.62 -17.35 -22.11
C ARG A 466 -6.68 -18.56 -21.17
N GLY A 467 -7.84 -18.80 -20.56
CA GLY A 467 -8.09 -19.93 -19.66
C GLY A 467 -7.96 -21.32 -20.25
N ASN A 468 -7.89 -21.45 -21.58
CA ASN A 468 -7.62 -22.74 -22.23
C ASN A 468 -6.17 -23.19 -22.10
N LEU A 469 -5.25 -22.29 -21.78
CA LEU A 469 -3.83 -22.58 -21.80
C LEU A 469 -3.39 -23.42 -20.60
N ARG A 470 -2.51 -24.36 -20.88
CA ARG A 470 -1.66 -25.04 -19.89
C ARG A 470 -0.20 -24.84 -20.25
N LEU A 471 0.61 -24.39 -19.30
CA LEU A 471 2.04 -24.17 -19.50
C LEU A 471 2.85 -25.17 -18.66
N LEU A 472 3.79 -25.87 -19.28
CA LEU A 472 4.72 -26.78 -18.61
C LEU A 472 6.15 -26.32 -18.89
N LEU A 473 6.99 -26.32 -17.86
CA LEU A 473 8.42 -26.08 -17.97
C LEU A 473 9.19 -27.32 -17.51
N THR A 474 10.07 -27.83 -18.37
CA THR A 474 10.92 -28.98 -18.07
C THR A 474 12.38 -28.56 -17.93
N SER A 475 13.01 -28.96 -16.82
CA SER A 475 14.42 -28.70 -16.53
C SER A 475 15.36 -29.69 -17.23
N PRO A 476 16.66 -29.37 -17.34
CA PRO A 476 17.68 -30.27 -17.90
C PRO A 476 17.80 -31.61 -17.16
N MET A 477 17.44 -31.65 -15.87
CA MET A 477 17.46 -32.86 -15.05
C MET A 477 16.17 -33.69 -15.16
N GLY A 478 15.23 -33.29 -16.02
CA GLY A 478 14.00 -34.03 -16.33
C GLY A 478 12.79 -33.69 -15.47
N THR A 479 12.91 -32.74 -14.54
CA THR A 479 11.77 -32.29 -13.73
C THR A 479 10.81 -31.49 -14.61
N THR A 480 9.52 -31.80 -14.59
CA THR A 480 8.51 -31.02 -15.29
C THR A 480 7.58 -30.35 -14.29
N SER A 481 7.47 -29.02 -14.38
CA SER A 481 6.62 -28.21 -13.51
C SER A 481 5.53 -27.51 -14.33
N THR A 482 4.27 -27.71 -13.95
CA THR A 482 3.14 -26.94 -14.45
C THR A 482 3.23 -25.50 -13.93
N LEU A 483 3.38 -24.55 -14.85
CA LEU A 483 3.41 -23.12 -14.56
C LEU A 483 2.02 -22.50 -14.56
N LEU A 484 1.12 -23.02 -15.40
CA LEU A 484 -0.28 -22.59 -15.47
C LEU A 484 -1.16 -23.81 -15.73
N PHE A 485 -2.18 -23.99 -14.90
CA PHE A 485 -3.27 -24.95 -15.12
C PHE A 485 -4.40 -24.32 -15.92
N GLU A 486 -5.27 -25.15 -16.51
CA GLU A 486 -6.44 -24.66 -17.22
C GLU A 486 -7.37 -23.90 -16.26
N ARG A 487 -7.87 -22.75 -16.69
CA ARG A 487 -8.79 -21.90 -15.91
C ARG A 487 -10.10 -21.68 -16.66
N PRO A 488 -11.08 -22.60 -16.54
CA PRO A 488 -12.35 -22.57 -17.27
C PRO A 488 -13.17 -21.27 -17.20
N ARG A 489 -12.93 -20.41 -16.20
CA ARG A 489 -13.61 -19.12 -15.99
C ARG A 489 -12.88 -17.94 -16.63
N ASP A 490 -11.62 -18.08 -17.00
CA ASP A 490 -10.79 -17.05 -17.63
C ASP A 490 -11.07 -16.93 -19.13
N VAL A 491 -12.19 -16.30 -19.45
CA VAL A 491 -12.79 -16.35 -20.80
C VAL A 491 -12.86 -15.00 -21.50
N LEU A 492 -12.62 -13.92 -20.76
CA LEU A 492 -12.71 -12.54 -21.26
C LEU A 492 -11.35 -11.99 -21.69
N SER A 493 -10.27 -12.50 -21.10
CA SER A 493 -8.92 -12.03 -21.37
C SER A 493 -8.22 -12.89 -22.41
N SER A 494 -7.23 -12.29 -23.08
CA SER A 494 -6.43 -12.98 -24.10
C SER A 494 -4.92 -12.95 -23.85
N ASN A 495 -4.40 -12.13 -22.93
CA ASN A 495 -2.95 -11.88 -22.86
C ASN A 495 -2.34 -12.29 -21.51
N PHE A 496 -1.08 -12.74 -21.56
CA PHE A 496 -0.12 -12.53 -20.49
C PHE A 496 0.95 -11.59 -21.05
N ASP A 497 1.20 -10.49 -20.36
CA ASP A 497 2.15 -9.46 -20.78
C ASP A 497 3.32 -9.46 -19.78
N ASP A 498 4.47 -9.99 -20.22
CA ASP A 498 5.68 -10.08 -19.42
C ASP A 498 5.50 -10.74 -18.04
N TRP A 499 4.56 -11.69 -17.96
CA TRP A 499 4.17 -12.35 -16.71
C TRP A 499 5.23 -13.36 -16.24
N PRO A 500 5.80 -13.21 -15.03
CA PRO A 500 6.91 -14.03 -14.56
C PRO A 500 6.44 -15.26 -13.78
N PHE A 501 5.97 -16.32 -14.45
CA PHE A 501 5.57 -17.57 -13.79
C PHE A 501 6.71 -18.17 -12.96
N LEU A 502 6.51 -18.34 -11.65
CA LEU A 502 7.50 -18.89 -10.73
C LEU A 502 7.31 -20.40 -10.56
N SER A 503 8.43 -21.12 -10.48
CA SER A 503 8.49 -22.49 -9.98
C SER A 503 9.61 -22.67 -8.96
N VAL A 504 9.27 -23.28 -7.82
CA VAL A 504 10.23 -23.74 -6.80
C VAL A 504 10.53 -25.23 -6.90
N HIS A 505 9.95 -25.94 -7.86
CA HIS A 505 10.08 -27.41 -7.97
C HIS A 505 11.50 -27.87 -8.33
N PHE A 506 12.28 -26.96 -8.92
CA PHE A 506 13.65 -27.19 -9.35
C PHE A 506 14.69 -26.93 -8.26
N TRP A 507 14.27 -26.69 -7.01
CA TRP A 507 15.19 -26.31 -5.93
C TRP A 507 16.30 -27.34 -5.72
N GLY A 508 17.55 -26.86 -5.83
CA GLY A 508 18.78 -27.63 -5.73
C GLY A 508 19.24 -28.28 -7.04
N GLU A 509 18.47 -28.23 -8.12
CA GLU A 509 18.90 -28.70 -9.43
C GLU A 509 19.97 -27.79 -10.05
N LYS A 510 20.61 -28.32 -11.10
CA LYS A 510 21.54 -27.56 -11.94
C LYS A 510 20.77 -26.75 -12.97
N ALA A 511 21.21 -25.51 -13.19
CA ALA A 511 20.61 -24.63 -14.19
C ALA A 511 21.08 -24.97 -15.62
N ASP A 512 22.29 -25.50 -15.77
CA ASP A 512 22.90 -25.74 -17.09
C ASP A 512 22.23 -26.88 -17.87
N GLY A 513 22.04 -26.64 -19.16
CA GLY A 513 21.47 -27.59 -20.11
C GLY A 513 20.20 -27.08 -20.80
N ARG A 514 19.43 -28.02 -21.36
CA ARG A 514 18.23 -27.73 -22.15
C ARG A 514 17.01 -27.53 -21.27
N TRP A 515 16.38 -26.36 -21.38
CA TRP A 515 15.06 -26.08 -20.84
C TRP A 515 14.00 -26.13 -21.93
N THR A 516 12.86 -26.74 -21.65
CA THR A 516 11.76 -26.88 -22.62
C THR A 516 10.49 -26.26 -22.04
N LEU A 517 9.91 -25.30 -22.75
CA LEU A 517 8.59 -24.73 -22.46
C LEU A 517 7.57 -25.33 -23.42
N GLN A 518 6.52 -25.92 -22.86
CA GLN A 518 5.37 -26.42 -23.61
C GLN A 518 4.15 -25.56 -23.32
N ILE A 519 3.52 -25.07 -24.38
CA ILE A 519 2.27 -24.30 -24.32
C ILE A 519 1.19 -25.14 -24.99
N ILE A 520 0.19 -25.54 -24.22
CA ILE A 520 -0.83 -26.51 -24.62
C ILE A 520 -2.19 -25.82 -24.62
N ASN A 521 -2.94 -25.97 -25.71
CA ASN A 521 -4.37 -25.64 -25.73
C ASN A 521 -5.15 -26.82 -25.10
N ALA A 522 -5.29 -26.80 -23.78
CA ALA A 522 -5.86 -27.90 -23.00
C ALA A 522 -7.33 -27.68 -22.59
N GLY A 523 -7.89 -26.49 -22.84
CA GLY A 523 -9.29 -26.19 -22.53
C GLY A 523 -10.26 -26.58 -23.65
N ASN A 524 -11.47 -27.00 -23.27
CA ASN A 524 -12.51 -27.45 -24.20
C ASN A 524 -13.30 -26.31 -24.86
N ARG A 525 -13.01 -25.04 -24.55
CA ARG A 525 -13.74 -23.91 -25.16
C ARG A 525 -13.26 -23.66 -26.58
N ARG A 526 -14.18 -23.25 -27.46
CA ARG A 526 -13.86 -22.93 -28.86
C ARG A 526 -12.85 -21.78 -28.93
N VAL A 527 -11.83 -21.98 -29.77
CA VAL A 527 -10.79 -21.02 -30.11
C VAL A 527 -11.04 -20.58 -31.55
N ASN A 528 -11.28 -19.29 -31.76
CA ASN A 528 -11.67 -18.76 -33.08
C ASN A 528 -10.47 -18.26 -33.90
N SER A 529 -9.31 -18.08 -33.28
CA SER A 529 -8.09 -17.58 -33.90
C SER A 529 -6.86 -18.22 -33.25
N PRO A 530 -5.80 -18.52 -34.01
CA PRO A 530 -4.55 -19.00 -33.43
C PRO A 530 -4.00 -17.97 -32.43
N GLY A 531 -3.37 -18.47 -31.37
CA GLY A 531 -2.62 -17.64 -30.44
C GLY A 531 -1.18 -17.43 -30.89
N ILE A 532 -0.45 -16.59 -30.16
CA ILE A 532 0.93 -16.23 -30.47
C ILE A 532 1.72 -16.16 -29.16
N LEU A 533 2.80 -16.94 -29.06
CA LEU A 533 3.89 -16.68 -28.12
C LEU A 533 4.78 -15.60 -28.75
N LYS A 534 4.84 -14.42 -28.16
CA LYS A 534 5.64 -13.30 -28.69
C LYS A 534 7.06 -13.31 -28.16
N LYS A 535 7.19 -13.57 -26.86
CA LYS A 535 8.45 -13.46 -26.13
C LYS A 535 8.49 -14.39 -24.94
N TRP A 536 9.67 -14.95 -24.65
CA TRP A 536 9.91 -15.61 -23.37
C TRP A 536 11.38 -15.54 -22.93
N GLN A 537 11.60 -15.58 -21.62
CA GLN A 537 12.90 -15.58 -20.96
C GLN A 537 12.86 -16.40 -19.67
N LEU A 538 13.95 -17.09 -19.35
CA LEU A 538 14.15 -17.76 -18.07
C LEU A 538 15.05 -16.90 -17.17
N ILE A 539 14.66 -16.78 -15.90
CA ILE A 539 15.45 -16.12 -14.86
C ILE A 539 15.69 -17.14 -13.76
N PHE A 540 16.96 -17.45 -13.53
CA PHE A 540 17.42 -18.41 -12.54
C PHE A 540 17.97 -17.66 -11.33
N TYR A 541 17.45 -17.99 -10.16
CA TYR A 541 17.96 -17.52 -8.88
C TYR A 541 18.65 -18.68 -8.18
N GLY A 542 19.78 -18.42 -7.54
CA GLY A 542 20.47 -19.47 -6.81
C GLY A 542 21.89 -19.12 -6.42
N THR A 543 22.76 -20.12 -6.33
CA THR A 543 24.13 -19.94 -5.86
C THR A 543 25.13 -20.65 -6.77
N ALA A 544 26.34 -20.09 -6.87
CA ALA A 544 27.46 -20.71 -7.59
C ALA A 544 28.12 -21.86 -6.81
N THR A 545 28.04 -21.82 -5.48
CA THR A 545 28.64 -22.83 -4.58
C THR A 545 27.56 -23.54 -3.80
N ASN A 546 27.82 -24.77 -3.33
CA ASN A 546 26.84 -25.54 -2.59
C ASN A 546 26.31 -24.73 -1.38
N PRO A 547 24.99 -24.46 -1.33
CA PRO A 547 24.38 -23.64 -0.30
C PRO A 547 24.23 -24.38 1.04
N ILE A 548 24.21 -25.72 1.04
CA ILE A 548 23.98 -26.51 2.25
C ILE A 548 25.30 -26.67 3.00
N ARG A 549 25.44 -25.96 4.13
CA ARG A 549 26.61 -26.03 5.02
C ARG A 549 26.16 -26.11 6.48
N LEU A 550 26.66 -27.10 7.20
CA LEU A 550 26.33 -27.34 8.62
C LEU A 550 27.55 -27.07 9.51
N ARG A 551 27.33 -26.48 10.69
CA ARG A 551 28.39 -26.26 11.68
C ARG A 551 28.86 -27.60 12.25
N THR A 552 30.16 -27.90 12.13
CA THR A 552 30.75 -29.12 12.71
C THR A 552 30.87 -28.96 14.23
N ARG A 553 30.25 -29.85 15.02
CA ARG A 553 30.45 -29.86 16.49
C ARG A 553 31.89 -30.27 16.81
N GLN A 554 32.67 -29.37 17.43
CA GLN A 554 33.90 -29.75 18.12
C GLN A 554 33.53 -30.54 19.38
N PHE A 555 33.87 -31.83 19.42
CA PHE A 555 33.83 -32.61 20.66
C PHE A 555 35.00 -32.19 21.54
N ASN A 556 34.72 -31.66 22.73
CA ASN A 556 35.71 -31.40 23.77
C ASN A 556 35.70 -32.57 24.77
N PRO A 557 36.74 -33.42 24.82
CA PRO A 557 36.74 -34.63 25.63
C PRO A 557 37.27 -34.31 27.03
N ASN A 558 36.43 -33.80 27.93
CA ASN A 558 36.79 -33.71 29.35
C ASN A 558 35.53 -33.54 30.20
N TYR A 559 34.89 -34.64 30.60
CA TYR A 559 34.27 -34.83 31.92
C TYR A 559 33.84 -36.31 32.09
N PRO A 560 34.29 -37.02 33.15
CA PRO A 560 33.95 -38.43 33.37
C PRO A 560 32.79 -38.59 34.38
N SER A 561 31.79 -39.40 34.04
CA SER A 561 30.96 -40.17 35.00
C SER A 561 30.08 -41.16 34.22
N ALA A 562 30.50 -42.42 34.08
CA ALA A 562 30.29 -43.53 35.03
C ALA A 562 28.84 -44.09 35.04
N TYR A 563 28.42 -44.70 33.93
CA TYR A 563 27.68 -45.98 33.93
C TYR A 563 27.95 -46.67 32.58
N ALA A 564 28.99 -47.50 32.54
CA ALA A 564 29.28 -48.40 31.42
C ALA A 564 29.17 -49.83 31.93
N GLY A 565 28.43 -50.69 31.20
CA GLY A 565 28.51 -52.13 31.40
C GLY A 565 27.33 -52.97 30.93
N ALA A 566 27.06 -53.00 29.62
CA ALA A 566 26.79 -54.26 28.89
C ALA A 566 26.72 -53.97 27.37
N ALA A 567 27.73 -54.45 26.65
CA ALA A 567 27.88 -54.38 25.20
C ALA A 567 26.72 -55.11 24.47
N SER A 568 26.31 -54.70 23.27
CA SER A 568 27.05 -55.04 22.05
C SER A 568 26.47 -54.37 20.78
N ASN A 569 27.38 -53.90 19.93
CA ASN A 569 27.29 -53.65 18.48
C ASN A 569 26.09 -52.89 17.90
N ILE A 570 26.33 -51.69 17.34
CA ILE A 570 26.03 -51.34 15.94
C ILE A 570 26.98 -50.20 15.53
N GLN A 571 27.78 -50.48 14.51
CA GLN A 571 28.57 -49.49 13.77
C GLN A 571 27.63 -48.77 12.79
N SER A 572 27.69 -47.43 12.82
CA SER A 572 27.64 -46.51 11.69
C SER A 572 27.23 -47.05 10.31
N SER A 573 26.20 -46.43 9.72
CA SER A 573 26.11 -46.28 8.26
C SER A 573 25.61 -44.87 7.91
N VAL A 574 26.55 -44.09 7.38
CA VAL A 574 26.33 -42.97 6.47
C VAL A 574 25.92 -43.58 5.13
N ALA A 575 24.77 -43.19 4.57
CA ALA A 575 24.39 -43.58 3.21
C ALA A 575 24.69 -42.44 2.24
N SER A 576 25.77 -42.60 1.47
CA SER A 576 25.95 -41.93 0.18
C SER A 576 25.31 -42.76 -0.94
N LEU A 577 25.15 -42.08 -2.07
CA LEU A 577 24.63 -42.53 -3.35
C LEU A 577 25.23 -43.84 -3.89
N ASP A 578 24.47 -44.42 -4.81
CA ASP A 578 24.79 -45.48 -5.78
C ASP A 578 24.58 -46.93 -5.36
N GLY A 579 23.45 -47.48 -5.83
CA GLY A 579 23.21 -48.91 -5.95
C GLY A 579 23.27 -49.34 -7.41
N SER A 580 24.40 -49.90 -7.83
CA SER A 580 24.44 -50.93 -8.87
C SER A 580 25.74 -51.74 -8.74
N SER A 581 25.59 -53.01 -8.39
CA SER A 581 26.69 -53.98 -8.28
C SER A 581 26.86 -54.72 -9.60
N ALA A 582 28.08 -54.74 -10.14
CA ALA A 582 28.66 -55.89 -10.85
C ALA A 582 30.20 -55.81 -10.91
N SER A 583 30.83 -56.77 -10.21
CA SER A 583 32.10 -57.51 -10.41
C SER A 583 32.87 -57.29 -11.74
N ILE A 584 34.21 -57.42 -11.90
CA ILE A 584 35.26 -58.25 -11.26
C ILE A 584 36.66 -57.91 -11.86
N LEU A 585 37.75 -58.27 -11.14
CA LEU A 585 39.16 -58.53 -11.56
C LEU A 585 40.22 -57.41 -11.74
N THR A 586 40.99 -57.23 -10.66
CA THR A 586 42.47 -57.38 -10.50
C THR A 586 43.44 -57.16 -11.69
N ASN A 587 44.46 -56.29 -11.51
CA ASN A 587 45.89 -56.69 -11.41
C ASN A 587 46.88 -55.52 -11.13
N ARG A 588 47.63 -55.67 -10.01
CA ARG A 588 49.08 -55.46 -9.74
C ARG A 588 49.90 -54.27 -10.33
N LEU A 589 50.37 -53.38 -9.42
CA LEU A 589 51.77 -53.01 -8.99
C LEU A 589 52.88 -52.62 -10.03
N PRO A 590 54.04 -51.99 -9.65
CA PRO A 590 54.36 -50.93 -8.65
C PRO A 590 55.48 -49.89 -9.04
N GLY A 591 55.68 -48.86 -8.19
CA GLY A 591 56.95 -48.12 -7.96
C GLY A 591 57.15 -46.78 -8.71
N ASP A 592 57.88 -45.76 -8.25
CA ASP A 592 58.45 -45.36 -6.96
C ASP A 592 58.98 -43.90 -7.15
N VAL A 593 59.13 -43.16 -6.04
CA VAL A 593 59.92 -41.91 -5.82
C VAL A 593 59.42 -40.53 -6.31
N SER A 594 59.52 -39.61 -5.36
CA SER A 594 59.24 -38.18 -5.21
C SER A 594 60.08 -37.19 -6.03
N ASP A 595 59.51 -36.05 -6.46
CA ASP A 595 59.68 -34.71 -5.85
C ASP A 595 59.23 -33.57 -6.80
N ASP A 596 58.63 -32.54 -6.17
CA ASP A 596 58.52 -31.13 -6.54
C ASP A 596 58.03 -30.70 -7.94
N ILE A 597 56.83 -30.10 -7.97
CA ILE A 597 56.60 -28.69 -8.33
C ILE A 597 55.23 -28.28 -7.75
N SER A 598 55.26 -27.45 -6.71
CA SER A 598 54.12 -26.65 -6.25
C SER A 598 54.55 -25.19 -6.24
N ARG A 599 53.80 -24.30 -6.92
CA ARG A 599 53.17 -23.11 -6.30
C ARG A 599 52.45 -22.18 -7.28
N SER A 600 51.37 -21.60 -6.71
CA SER A 600 50.51 -20.48 -7.15
C SER A 600 49.38 -20.88 -8.13
N LEU A 601 48.08 -20.70 -7.85
CA LEU A 601 47.41 -19.65 -7.08
C LEU A 601 46.27 -20.18 -6.17
N GLN A 602 46.45 -20.02 -4.87
CA GLN A 602 45.39 -19.86 -3.86
C GLN A 602 45.58 -18.48 -3.23
N GLY A 603 44.52 -17.69 -3.15
CA GLY A 603 44.48 -16.42 -2.40
C GLY A 603 43.56 -16.56 -1.19
N SER A 604 43.94 -17.42 -0.24
CA SER A 604 43.41 -17.42 1.13
C SER A 604 44.25 -16.49 2.00
N LEU A 605 43.61 -15.81 2.96
CA LEU A 605 44.28 -15.10 4.05
C LEU A 605 45.26 -16.02 4.78
N ASP A 606 46.55 -15.76 4.59
CA ASP A 606 47.69 -16.42 5.21
C ASP A 606 48.05 -15.68 6.51
N PRO A 607 48.11 -16.35 7.68
CA PRO A 607 48.51 -15.74 8.95
C PRO A 607 49.97 -15.27 9.02
N SER A 608 50.79 -15.45 7.98
CA SER A 608 52.23 -15.16 7.99
C SER A 608 52.67 -13.87 7.27
N LYS A 609 51.76 -13.07 6.68
CA LYS A 609 52.14 -11.83 5.98
C LYS A 609 52.33 -10.65 6.94
N ARG A 610 53.54 -10.06 6.94
CA ARG A 610 53.83 -8.80 7.65
C ARG A 610 53.21 -7.62 6.91
N VAL A 611 52.54 -6.74 7.65
CA VAL A 611 52.01 -5.45 7.14
C VAL A 611 53.20 -4.54 6.82
N LEU A 612 53.29 -4.09 5.57
CA LEU A 612 54.26 -3.08 5.11
C LEU A 612 53.66 -1.68 5.29
N HIS A 613 54.52 -0.69 5.55
CA HIS A 613 54.13 0.72 5.68
C HIS A 613 54.46 1.56 4.44
N ASP A 614 55.17 0.99 3.46
CA ASP A 614 55.47 1.63 2.17
C ASP A 614 54.54 1.01 1.11
N CYS A 615 53.40 1.67 0.90
CA CYS A 615 52.23 1.13 0.23
C CYS A 615 51.83 1.95 -1.00
N ASP A 616 50.99 1.37 -1.87
CA ASP A 616 50.36 2.13 -2.94
C ASP A 616 49.68 3.40 -2.36
N PRO A 617 49.80 4.58 -3.02
CA PRO A 617 49.22 5.83 -2.52
C PRO A 617 47.70 5.80 -2.30
N GLN A 618 47.00 4.83 -2.89
CA GLN A 618 45.58 4.57 -2.72
C GLN A 618 45.26 3.61 -1.56
N CYS A 619 46.26 3.08 -0.85
CA CYS A 619 46.06 2.36 0.41
C CYS A 619 45.89 3.34 1.57
N ASP A 620 45.07 2.96 2.56
CA ASP A 620 44.90 3.75 3.78
C ASP A 620 46.04 3.51 4.80
N HIS A 621 45.90 4.09 5.99
CA HIS A 621 46.89 4.02 7.06
C HIS A 621 46.99 2.64 7.75
N GLN A 622 46.11 1.69 7.43
CA GLN A 622 46.14 0.33 7.98
C GLN A 622 47.22 -0.54 7.33
N GLY A 623 47.85 -0.05 6.26
CA GLY A 623 48.98 -0.67 5.59
C GLY A 623 48.58 -1.58 4.44
N CYS A 624 49.55 -2.31 3.92
CA CYS A 624 49.40 -3.14 2.72
C CYS A 624 50.19 -4.44 2.85
N TYR A 625 49.79 -5.43 2.05
CA TYR A 625 50.53 -6.68 1.90
C TYR A 625 51.53 -6.65 0.73
N GLY A 626 51.60 -5.53 0.00
CA GLY A 626 52.49 -5.29 -1.13
C GLY A 626 52.32 -3.88 -1.72
N THR A 627 53.05 -3.56 -2.80
CA THR A 627 53.14 -2.19 -3.34
C THR A 627 52.08 -1.87 -4.39
N GLY A 628 51.25 -2.84 -4.80
CA GLY A 628 50.20 -2.64 -5.80
C GLY A 628 48.87 -2.17 -5.22
N PRO A 629 48.02 -1.50 -6.03
CA PRO A 629 46.71 -0.99 -5.61
C PRO A 629 45.69 -2.10 -5.28
N THR A 630 46.02 -3.37 -5.59
CA THR A 630 45.22 -4.55 -5.23
C THR A 630 45.66 -5.24 -3.94
N GLU A 631 46.74 -4.76 -3.32
CA GLU A 631 47.39 -5.37 -2.16
C GLU A 631 47.22 -4.51 -0.89
N CYS A 632 46.34 -3.52 -0.94
CA CYS A 632 45.95 -2.71 0.21
C CYS A 632 45.08 -3.50 1.19
N ILE A 633 45.31 -3.30 2.49
CA ILE A 633 44.43 -3.83 3.54
C ILE A 633 43.07 -3.11 3.50
N ALA A 634 43.12 -1.80 3.27
CA ALA A 634 41.95 -0.97 3.01
C ALA A 634 42.31 0.18 2.06
N CYS A 635 41.32 0.65 1.30
CA CYS A 635 41.49 1.72 0.32
C CYS A 635 41.31 3.10 0.96
N LYS A 636 42.19 4.03 0.59
CA LYS A 636 42.13 5.43 0.99
C LYS A 636 40.89 6.16 0.47
N THR A 637 40.46 5.83 -0.75
CA THR A 637 39.39 6.55 -1.46
C THR A 637 38.22 5.63 -1.82
N TYR A 638 38.35 4.80 -2.86
CA TYR A 638 37.30 3.86 -3.26
C TYR A 638 37.85 2.49 -3.63
N ARG A 639 37.02 1.46 -3.51
CA ARG A 639 37.32 0.08 -3.89
C ARG A 639 36.47 -0.31 -5.10
N LEU A 640 37.12 -0.69 -6.18
CA LEU A 640 36.52 -1.33 -7.34
C LEU A 640 37.02 -2.78 -7.37
N ASP A 641 36.14 -3.72 -7.06
CA ASP A 641 36.48 -5.13 -6.83
C ASP A 641 37.55 -5.32 -5.74
N ASN A 642 38.80 -5.63 -6.12
CA ASN A 642 39.95 -5.75 -5.22
C ASN A 642 40.98 -4.65 -5.41
N MET A 643 40.71 -3.63 -6.24
CA MET A 643 41.62 -2.54 -6.53
C MET A 643 41.17 -1.25 -5.85
N CYS A 644 42.10 -0.55 -5.23
CA CYS A 644 41.87 0.79 -4.72
C CYS A 644 42.00 1.82 -5.84
N VAL A 645 40.94 2.61 -6.05
CA VAL A 645 40.84 3.62 -7.09
C VAL A 645 40.52 4.99 -6.48
N SER A 646 41.00 6.06 -7.12
CA SER A 646 40.76 7.43 -6.67
C SER A 646 39.39 7.96 -7.04
N ARG A 647 38.74 7.39 -8.08
CA ARG A 647 37.38 7.69 -8.54
C ARG A 647 36.74 6.45 -9.16
N CYS A 648 35.43 6.32 -9.04
CA CYS A 648 34.68 5.25 -9.69
C CYS A 648 34.60 5.48 -11.22
N PRO A 649 34.76 4.42 -12.04
CA PRO A 649 34.68 4.53 -13.51
C PRO A 649 33.26 4.86 -14.00
N PRO A 650 33.10 5.32 -15.26
CA PRO A 650 31.79 5.52 -15.89
C PRO A 650 30.90 4.27 -15.75
N ARG A 651 29.57 4.47 -15.67
CA ARG A 651 28.58 3.45 -15.27
C ARG A 651 28.73 2.90 -13.86
N SER A 652 29.49 3.57 -12.99
CA SER A 652 29.51 3.27 -11.57
C SER A 652 29.57 4.53 -10.72
N PHE A 653 29.14 4.41 -9.46
CA PHE A 653 29.12 5.49 -8.47
C PHE A 653 29.60 4.95 -7.11
N PRO A 654 30.15 5.80 -6.22
CA PRO A 654 30.61 5.36 -4.90
C PRO A 654 29.43 5.15 -3.94
N ASN A 655 29.37 4.00 -3.29
CA ASN A 655 28.43 3.74 -2.21
C ASN A 655 28.94 4.26 -0.84
N GLN A 656 28.09 4.24 0.19
CA GLN A 656 28.44 4.69 1.56
C GLN A 656 29.62 3.93 2.21
N GLY A 657 29.94 2.74 1.70
CA GLY A 657 31.06 1.91 2.13
C GLY A 657 32.36 2.17 1.35
N GLY A 658 32.39 3.16 0.46
CA GLY A 658 33.54 3.45 -0.39
C GLY A 658 33.76 2.42 -1.50
N VAL A 659 32.73 1.69 -1.92
CA VAL A 659 32.79 0.69 -3.00
C VAL A 659 32.07 1.24 -4.23
N CYS A 660 32.67 1.10 -5.41
CA CYS A 660 32.04 1.50 -6.67
C CYS A 660 30.92 0.51 -7.05
N TRP A 661 29.69 1.00 -7.11
CA TRP A 661 28.49 0.27 -7.49
C TRP A 661 28.01 0.66 -8.89
N PRO A 662 27.40 -0.24 -9.66
CA PRO A 662 26.95 0.07 -11.01
C PRO A 662 25.77 1.05 -11.02
N CYS A 663 25.73 1.93 -12.02
CA CYS A 663 24.59 2.78 -12.32
C CYS A 663 23.39 1.98 -12.83
N HIS A 664 22.20 2.59 -12.81
CA HIS A 664 21.06 2.07 -13.55
C HIS A 664 21.38 1.96 -15.05
N GLU A 665 20.82 0.95 -15.74
CA GLU A 665 21.18 0.60 -17.12
C GLU A 665 20.93 1.72 -18.15
N SER A 666 19.99 2.62 -17.85
CA SER A 666 19.69 3.79 -18.69
C SER A 666 20.63 4.98 -18.44
N CYS A 667 21.46 4.94 -17.39
CA CYS A 667 22.45 5.98 -17.11
C CYS A 667 23.83 5.61 -17.67
N GLU A 668 24.51 6.58 -18.28
CA GLU A 668 25.93 6.45 -18.63
C GLU A 668 26.83 6.89 -17.46
N THR A 669 26.43 7.93 -16.74
CA THR A 669 27.03 8.33 -15.46
C THR A 669 25.93 8.59 -14.45
N CYS A 670 26.18 8.34 -13.17
CA CYS A 670 25.18 8.47 -12.12
C CYS A 670 25.81 8.90 -10.78
N ALA A 671 24.97 9.48 -9.93
CA ALA A 671 25.31 9.80 -8.54
C ALA A 671 24.78 8.74 -7.53
N GLY A 672 24.07 7.72 -8.02
CA GLY A 672 23.36 6.73 -7.23
C GLY A 672 22.91 5.52 -8.06
N ALA A 673 22.46 4.46 -7.40
CA ALA A 673 22.01 3.23 -8.07
C ALA A 673 20.63 3.36 -8.72
N GLY A 674 19.87 4.41 -8.36
CA GLY A 674 18.52 4.65 -8.84
C GLY A 674 18.49 5.10 -10.30
N GLN A 675 17.38 4.81 -10.97
CA GLN A 675 17.09 5.29 -12.32
C GLN A 675 16.94 6.83 -12.36
N ASP A 676 16.66 7.47 -11.23
CA ASP A 676 16.56 8.90 -10.95
C ASP A 676 17.90 9.54 -10.53
N SER A 677 18.98 8.77 -10.56
CA SER A 677 20.31 9.23 -10.18
C SER A 677 21.21 9.50 -11.40
N CYS A 678 20.66 9.58 -12.62
CA CYS A 678 21.46 9.71 -13.83
C CYS A 678 22.01 11.13 -13.99
N LEU A 679 23.33 11.27 -14.11
CA LEU A 679 23.97 12.53 -14.48
C LEU A 679 23.97 12.71 -16.01
N SER A 680 24.19 11.61 -16.74
CA SER A 680 24.07 11.53 -18.19
C SER A 680 23.40 10.22 -18.62
N CYS A 681 22.71 10.25 -19.76
CA CYS A 681 22.00 9.09 -20.29
C CYS A 681 22.87 8.23 -21.20
N ALA A 682 22.59 6.93 -21.19
CA ALA A 682 23.10 6.01 -22.19
C ALA A 682 22.58 6.40 -23.60
N PRO A 683 23.26 6.00 -24.69
CA PRO A 683 22.80 6.28 -26.04
C PRO A 683 21.33 5.89 -26.28
N ALA A 684 20.61 6.68 -27.08
CA ALA A 684 19.18 6.51 -27.38
C ALA A 684 18.21 6.72 -26.20
N HIS A 685 18.67 7.34 -25.11
CA HIS A 685 17.81 7.75 -23.99
C HIS A 685 17.85 9.26 -23.82
N LEU A 686 16.67 9.86 -23.61
CA LEU A 686 16.43 11.26 -23.33
C LEU A 686 16.51 11.50 -21.81
N ARG A 687 17.18 12.58 -21.40
CA ARG A 687 17.26 12.97 -19.98
C ARG A 687 16.05 13.80 -19.59
N VAL A 688 15.26 13.34 -18.63
CA VAL A 688 14.23 14.18 -17.99
C VAL A 688 14.93 15.16 -17.05
N THR A 689 14.84 16.45 -17.37
CA THR A 689 15.74 17.50 -16.83
C THR A 689 15.64 17.71 -15.32
N ASP A 690 14.45 17.63 -14.75
CA ASP A 690 14.15 17.83 -13.33
C ASP A 690 14.11 16.53 -12.51
N LEU A 691 13.80 15.40 -13.15
CA LEU A 691 13.78 14.06 -12.52
C LEU A 691 15.10 13.29 -12.60
N ALA A 692 16.05 13.73 -13.44
CA ALA A 692 17.31 13.05 -13.76
C ALA A 692 17.15 11.55 -14.08
N VAL A 693 16.04 11.22 -14.73
CA VAL A 693 15.76 9.89 -15.27
C VAL A 693 16.10 9.87 -16.76
N CYS A 694 16.64 8.76 -17.22
CA CYS A 694 16.86 8.50 -18.64
C CYS A 694 15.77 7.55 -19.17
N LEU A 695 14.99 8.03 -20.14
CA LEU A 695 13.87 7.32 -20.79
C LEU A 695 14.05 7.30 -22.30
N GLN A 696 13.44 6.34 -22.99
CA GLN A 696 13.45 6.31 -24.47
C GLN A 696 12.45 7.28 -25.09
N GLN A 697 11.43 7.69 -24.34
CA GLN A 697 10.39 8.63 -24.77
C GLN A 697 10.05 9.55 -23.60
N CYS A 698 9.69 10.80 -23.91
CA CYS A 698 9.28 11.75 -22.88
C CYS A 698 7.91 11.36 -22.28
N PRO A 699 7.77 11.44 -20.95
CA PRO A 699 6.50 11.15 -20.29
C PRO A 699 5.48 12.28 -20.55
N GLU A 700 4.20 11.99 -20.31
CA GLU A 700 3.15 13.02 -20.38
C GLU A 700 3.48 14.22 -19.46
N GLY A 701 3.14 15.43 -19.90
CA GLY A 701 3.53 16.68 -19.24
C GLY A 701 4.93 17.18 -19.59
N TYR A 702 5.63 16.52 -20.53
CA TYR A 702 6.94 16.93 -21.04
C TYR A 702 6.93 16.93 -22.57
N TYR A 703 7.65 17.87 -23.18
CA TYR A 703 7.94 17.81 -24.61
C TYR A 703 9.38 17.40 -24.84
N GLU A 704 9.61 16.74 -25.98
CA GLU A 704 10.94 16.32 -26.41
C GLU A 704 11.69 17.51 -27.01
N ASN A 705 12.79 17.88 -26.38
CA ASN A 705 13.76 18.81 -26.94
C ASN A 705 14.83 18.03 -27.69
N THR A 706 14.72 18.05 -29.02
CA THR A 706 15.61 17.31 -29.93
C THR A 706 17.01 17.93 -30.08
N GLU A 707 17.21 19.19 -29.67
CA GLU A 707 18.53 19.85 -29.75
C GLU A 707 19.49 19.36 -28.67
N ASN A 708 18.97 19.00 -27.49
CA ASN A 708 19.77 18.59 -26.33
C ASN A 708 19.44 17.17 -25.84
N ASN A 709 18.56 16.43 -26.54
CA ASN A 709 18.07 15.10 -26.17
C ASN A 709 17.51 15.07 -24.74
N THR A 710 16.67 16.05 -24.40
CA THR A 710 16.06 16.14 -23.07
C THR A 710 14.54 16.20 -23.12
N CYS A 711 13.92 15.78 -22.03
CA CYS A 711 12.51 16.01 -21.77
C CYS A 711 12.37 17.22 -20.87
N VAL A 712 11.68 18.24 -21.36
CA VAL A 712 11.48 19.52 -20.67
C VAL A 712 10.02 19.61 -20.23
N PRO A 713 9.74 19.96 -18.96
CA PRO A 713 8.38 20.02 -18.45
C PRO A 713 7.57 21.13 -19.14
N CYS A 714 6.29 20.87 -19.35
CA CYS A 714 5.34 21.85 -19.85
C CYS A 714 5.11 23.00 -18.84
N GLU A 715 4.62 24.14 -19.34
CA GLU A 715 4.24 25.27 -18.49
C GLU A 715 3.12 24.88 -17.52
N ALA A 716 3.06 25.55 -16.36
CA ALA A 716 2.06 25.25 -15.34
C ALA A 716 0.63 25.31 -15.90
N ASN A 717 -0.23 24.39 -15.45
CA ASN A 717 -1.62 24.18 -15.90
C ASN A 717 -1.77 23.46 -17.25
N CYS A 718 -0.66 23.07 -17.88
CA CYS A 718 -0.64 22.33 -19.13
C CYS A 718 -0.38 20.84 -18.89
N GLY A 719 -1.33 19.99 -19.31
CA GLY A 719 -1.24 18.53 -19.19
C GLY A 719 -0.34 17.91 -20.26
N SER A 720 -0.32 18.46 -21.48
CA SER A 720 0.64 18.10 -22.53
C SER A 720 0.98 19.30 -23.40
N CYS A 721 2.21 19.41 -23.85
CA CYS A 721 2.70 20.49 -24.70
C CYS A 721 3.56 19.94 -25.85
N GLN A 722 3.68 20.74 -26.90
CA GLN A 722 4.42 20.38 -28.11
C GLN A 722 5.35 21.52 -28.53
N ASP A 723 6.56 21.19 -28.99
CA ASP A 723 7.62 22.10 -29.46
C ASP A 723 8.19 23.08 -28.41
N ARG A 724 7.36 23.60 -27.50
CA ARG A 724 7.73 24.54 -26.44
C ARG A 724 6.89 24.31 -25.18
N PRO A 725 7.40 24.69 -23.97
CA PRO A 725 6.64 24.55 -22.73
C PRO A 725 5.30 25.30 -22.73
N ASP A 726 5.22 26.42 -23.42
CA ASP A 726 4.07 27.35 -23.46
C ASP A 726 3.03 27.04 -24.54
N HIS A 727 3.27 26.01 -25.36
CA HIS A 727 2.36 25.60 -26.44
C HIS A 727 1.60 24.34 -26.02
N CYS A 728 0.49 24.56 -25.32
CA CYS A 728 -0.28 23.50 -24.72
C CYS A 728 -1.20 22.79 -25.72
N THR A 729 -1.18 21.46 -25.71
CA THR A 729 -2.04 20.60 -26.51
C THR A 729 -3.20 20.01 -25.70
N THR A 730 -3.04 19.84 -24.38
CA THR A 730 -4.12 19.48 -23.46
C THR A 730 -3.95 20.17 -22.11
N CYS A 731 -5.05 20.60 -21.50
CA CYS A 731 -5.02 21.25 -20.20
C CYS A 731 -5.15 20.27 -19.03
N ASP A 732 -4.65 20.66 -17.86
CA ASP A 732 -4.91 19.92 -16.62
C ASP A 732 -6.42 19.84 -16.34
N HIS A 733 -6.87 18.71 -15.77
CA HIS A 733 -8.29 18.44 -15.52
C HIS A 733 -9.00 19.64 -14.89
N HIS A 734 -10.17 20.00 -15.46
CA HIS A 734 -11.03 21.14 -15.08
C HIS A 734 -10.61 22.52 -15.60
N LEU A 735 -9.63 22.60 -16.51
CA LEU A 735 -9.29 23.81 -17.23
C LEU A 735 -9.68 23.72 -18.69
N VAL A 736 -9.96 24.87 -19.29
CA VAL A 736 -10.39 24.99 -20.68
C VAL A 736 -9.29 25.56 -21.56
N MET A 737 -9.13 25.01 -22.75
CA MET A 737 -8.12 25.44 -23.70
C MET A 737 -8.64 26.54 -24.62
N TYR A 738 -7.85 27.61 -24.76
CA TYR A 738 -8.06 28.68 -25.73
C TYR A 738 -6.71 29.16 -26.26
N GLU A 739 -6.52 29.11 -27.59
CA GLU A 739 -5.28 29.52 -28.26
C GLU A 739 -4.01 28.87 -27.66
N SER A 740 -4.03 27.54 -27.48
CA SER A 740 -2.94 26.73 -26.91
C SER A 740 -2.53 27.12 -25.48
N LYS A 741 -3.43 27.76 -24.72
CA LYS A 741 -3.27 28.09 -23.29
C LYS A 741 -4.47 27.65 -22.47
N CYS A 742 -4.21 27.35 -21.21
CA CYS A 742 -5.21 26.83 -20.28
C CYS A 742 -5.76 27.91 -19.36
N TYR A 743 -7.08 28.03 -19.31
CA TYR A 743 -7.80 29.03 -18.53
C TYR A 743 -8.78 28.35 -17.56
N ALA A 744 -9.12 29.04 -16.47
CA ALA A 744 -10.11 28.57 -15.50
C ALA A 744 -11.55 28.58 -16.06
N ALA A 745 -11.81 29.42 -17.07
CA ALA A 745 -13.08 29.52 -17.77
C ALA A 745 -12.86 30.18 -19.14
N CYS A 746 -13.77 29.92 -20.08
CA CYS A 746 -13.68 30.48 -21.42
C CYS A 746 -13.82 32.01 -21.42
N PRO A 747 -13.01 32.73 -22.22
CA PRO A 747 -13.13 34.18 -22.38
C PRO A 747 -14.52 34.64 -22.85
N LEU A 748 -14.81 35.94 -22.71
CA LEU A 748 -16.05 36.52 -23.24
C LEU A 748 -16.21 36.25 -24.74
N TYR A 749 -17.47 36.16 -25.20
CA TYR A 749 -17.83 35.78 -26.57
C TYR A 749 -17.50 34.34 -26.96
N THR A 750 -17.06 33.52 -26.01
CA THR A 750 -16.82 32.09 -26.21
C THR A 750 -17.56 31.26 -25.15
N TYR A 751 -17.74 29.98 -25.41
CA TYR A 751 -18.33 29.02 -24.48
C TYR A 751 -17.52 27.73 -24.45
N GLU A 752 -17.63 26.99 -23.36
CA GLU A 752 -16.96 25.73 -23.14
C GLU A 752 -17.66 24.60 -23.91
N THR A 753 -16.91 23.87 -24.73
CA THR A 753 -17.38 22.68 -25.45
C THR A 753 -17.23 21.43 -24.58
N GLN A 754 -17.86 20.32 -24.99
CA GLN A 754 -17.76 19.02 -24.31
C GLN A 754 -16.31 18.49 -24.23
N ASP A 755 -15.41 18.98 -25.09
CA ASP A 755 -14.00 18.61 -25.15
C ASP A 755 -13.09 19.57 -24.35
N TYR A 756 -13.65 20.39 -23.45
CA TYR A 756 -12.93 21.41 -22.66
C TYR A 756 -12.17 22.43 -23.52
N ASN A 757 -12.70 22.76 -24.69
CA ASN A 757 -12.20 23.81 -25.59
C ASN A 757 -13.13 25.02 -25.59
N CYS A 758 -12.61 26.21 -25.88
CA CYS A 758 -13.43 27.40 -26.04
C CYS A 758 -13.83 27.64 -27.50
N ALA A 759 -15.12 27.61 -27.80
CA ALA A 759 -15.69 27.90 -29.11
C ALA A 759 -16.43 29.24 -29.13
N ALA A 760 -16.45 29.93 -30.27
CA ALA A 760 -17.09 31.24 -30.39
C ALA A 760 -18.62 31.17 -30.30
N CYS A 761 -19.22 32.15 -29.62
CA CYS A 761 -20.65 32.38 -29.61
C CYS A 761 -21.14 32.97 -30.94
N HIS A 762 -22.45 32.87 -31.20
CA HIS A 762 -23.08 33.60 -32.31
C HIS A 762 -22.83 35.12 -32.17
N ASN A 763 -22.73 35.83 -33.30
CA ASN A 763 -22.26 37.22 -33.37
C ASN A 763 -23.07 38.22 -32.53
N ASN A 764 -24.34 37.93 -32.24
CA ASN A 764 -25.22 38.79 -31.45
C ASN A 764 -25.24 38.43 -29.95
N CYS A 765 -24.64 37.30 -29.56
CA CYS A 765 -24.52 36.88 -28.16
C CYS A 765 -23.27 37.47 -27.50
N GLU A 766 -23.41 37.90 -26.26
CA GLU A 766 -22.30 38.24 -25.37
C GLU A 766 -21.81 36.98 -24.62
N THR A 767 -22.74 36.14 -24.17
CA THR A 767 -22.48 34.79 -23.64
C THR A 767 -23.50 33.80 -24.21
N CYS A 768 -23.11 32.53 -24.34
CA CYS A 768 -23.90 31.50 -24.99
C CYS A 768 -23.63 30.11 -24.39
N ASN A 769 -24.50 29.14 -24.68
CA ASN A 769 -24.26 27.71 -24.41
C ASN A 769 -24.05 26.91 -25.72
N GLY A 770 -23.88 27.60 -26.84
CA GLY A 770 -23.73 27.00 -28.16
C GLY A 770 -23.50 28.03 -29.26
N THR A 771 -23.21 27.55 -30.46
CA THR A 771 -22.93 28.38 -31.66
C THR A 771 -24.18 28.88 -32.37
N GLY A 772 -25.36 28.32 -32.07
CA GLY A 772 -26.62 28.68 -32.71
C GLY A 772 -27.14 30.07 -32.31
N GLU A 773 -27.92 30.70 -33.20
CA GLU A 773 -28.54 32.01 -32.94
C GLU A 773 -29.57 31.97 -31.79
N ASN A 774 -30.14 30.81 -31.51
CA ASN A 774 -31.10 30.54 -30.42
C ASN A 774 -30.45 30.02 -29.12
N GLN A 775 -29.12 30.03 -29.05
CA GLN A 775 -28.32 29.54 -27.92
C GLN A 775 -27.63 30.69 -27.16
N CYS A 776 -28.14 31.92 -27.30
CA CYS A 776 -27.65 33.06 -26.55
C CYS A 776 -28.21 33.05 -25.11
N ILE A 777 -27.31 33.21 -24.15
CA ILE A 777 -27.64 33.42 -22.73
C ILE A 777 -27.75 34.91 -22.44
N SER A 778 -26.85 35.72 -22.98
CA SER A 778 -26.90 37.17 -22.86
C SER A 778 -26.58 37.83 -24.20
N CYS A 779 -27.20 38.98 -24.44
CA CYS A 779 -27.08 39.70 -25.70
C CYS A 779 -26.05 40.82 -25.61
N LYS A 780 -25.30 41.02 -26.70
CA LYS A 780 -24.41 42.17 -26.85
C LYS A 780 -25.19 43.48 -26.66
N PRO A 781 -24.53 44.56 -26.19
CA PRO A 781 -25.17 45.87 -26.06
C PRO A 781 -25.88 46.30 -27.35
N GLY A 782 -27.16 46.67 -27.26
CA GLY A 782 -28.00 47.04 -28.40
C GLY A 782 -28.99 45.96 -28.88
N PHE A 783 -28.88 44.73 -28.36
CA PHE A 783 -29.80 43.63 -28.64
C PHE A 783 -30.60 43.23 -27.38
N PHE A 784 -31.76 42.60 -27.59
CA PHE A 784 -32.70 42.16 -26.56
C PHE A 784 -32.94 40.65 -26.67
N SER A 785 -32.86 39.95 -25.52
CA SER A 785 -33.11 38.51 -25.39
C SER A 785 -34.59 38.19 -25.52
N LEU A 786 -34.93 37.22 -26.36
CA LEU A 786 -36.25 36.61 -26.48
C LEU A 786 -36.10 35.14 -26.88
N ASN A 787 -36.52 34.20 -26.02
CA ASN A 787 -36.47 32.76 -26.26
C ASN A 787 -35.09 32.23 -26.71
N GLY A 788 -34.01 32.73 -26.09
CA GLY A 788 -32.63 32.32 -26.42
C GLY A 788 -32.02 33.01 -27.65
N MET A 789 -32.75 33.91 -28.32
CA MET A 789 -32.25 34.71 -29.46
C MET A 789 -32.04 36.17 -29.08
N CYS A 790 -31.01 36.79 -29.67
CA CYS A 790 -30.70 38.21 -29.48
C CYS A 790 -31.14 39.04 -30.69
N GLN A 791 -32.17 39.86 -30.50
CA GLN A 791 -32.80 40.64 -31.57
C GLN A 791 -32.61 42.15 -31.35
N SER A 792 -32.52 42.93 -32.42
CA SER A 792 -32.35 44.40 -32.34
C SER A 792 -33.62 45.15 -31.94
N SER A 793 -34.79 44.52 -32.09
CA SER A 793 -36.11 45.07 -31.72
C SER A 793 -37.08 43.98 -31.29
N CYS A 794 -37.95 44.26 -30.31
CA CYS A 794 -38.96 43.30 -29.84
C CYS A 794 -40.17 43.21 -30.78
N PRO A 795 -40.72 42.00 -31.02
CA PRO A 795 -41.90 41.80 -31.86
C PRO A 795 -43.19 42.33 -31.22
N VAL A 796 -44.26 42.44 -32.02
CA VAL A 796 -45.60 42.89 -31.56
C VAL A 796 -46.08 42.02 -30.40
N GLY A 797 -46.68 42.64 -29.39
CA GLY A 797 -47.04 41.98 -28.13
C GLY A 797 -45.92 41.94 -27.08
N TYR A 798 -44.71 42.44 -27.40
CA TYR A 798 -43.60 42.59 -26.46
C TYR A 798 -43.04 44.02 -26.49
N SER A 799 -42.43 44.46 -25.38
CA SER A 799 -41.73 45.75 -25.26
C SER A 799 -40.30 45.56 -24.77
N ALA A 800 -39.39 46.39 -25.29
CA ALA A 800 -37.97 46.31 -24.96
C ALA A 800 -37.68 46.89 -23.57
N ASP A 801 -37.25 46.05 -22.62
CA ASP A 801 -36.74 46.52 -21.33
C ASP A 801 -35.23 46.77 -21.45
N LYS A 802 -34.86 48.05 -21.63
CA LYS A 802 -33.45 48.47 -21.73
C LYS A 802 -32.62 48.13 -20.49
N LYS A 803 -33.23 47.98 -19.31
CA LYS A 803 -32.52 47.60 -18.08
C LYS A 803 -32.28 46.10 -18.01
N ARG A 804 -33.20 45.28 -18.53
CA ARG A 804 -33.09 43.81 -18.54
C ARG A 804 -32.47 43.24 -19.82
N ARG A 805 -32.28 44.08 -20.85
CA ARG A 805 -31.85 43.67 -22.21
C ARG A 805 -32.66 42.47 -22.72
N GLU A 806 -33.97 42.50 -22.49
CA GLU A 806 -34.90 41.44 -22.89
C GLU A 806 -36.25 42.00 -23.36
N CYS A 807 -37.00 41.18 -24.09
CA CYS A 807 -38.35 41.52 -24.57
C CYS A 807 -39.41 41.06 -23.57
N MET A 808 -40.12 42.02 -22.97
CA MET A 808 -41.17 41.76 -21.97
C MET A 808 -42.56 41.72 -22.62
N PRO A 809 -43.42 40.73 -22.31
CA PRO A 809 -44.77 40.68 -22.86
C PRO A 809 -45.63 41.87 -22.41
N CYS A 810 -46.50 42.33 -23.29
CA CYS A 810 -47.41 43.44 -23.03
C CYS A 810 -48.54 43.06 -22.06
N PRO A 811 -49.13 44.05 -21.34
CA PRO A 811 -50.27 43.83 -20.44
C PRO A 811 -51.49 43.21 -21.13
N LEU A 812 -52.41 42.60 -20.36
CA LEU A 812 -53.60 41.93 -20.89
C LEU A 812 -54.44 42.86 -21.79
N GLY A 813 -54.90 42.32 -22.93
CA GLY A 813 -55.70 43.05 -23.91
C GLY A 813 -54.90 44.04 -24.76
N CYS A 814 -53.58 44.11 -24.59
CA CYS A 814 -52.72 45.07 -25.26
C CYS A 814 -52.01 44.49 -26.48
N LYS A 815 -52.15 45.15 -27.64
CA LYS A 815 -51.47 44.83 -28.89
C LYS A 815 -50.06 45.43 -28.96
N THR A 816 -49.88 46.68 -28.52
CA THR A 816 -48.56 47.33 -28.41
C THR A 816 -48.46 48.09 -27.10
N CYS A 817 -47.29 48.04 -26.44
CA CYS A 817 -47.09 48.66 -25.13
C CYS A 817 -45.71 49.29 -24.98
N VAL A 818 -45.60 50.22 -24.03
CA VAL A 818 -44.32 50.80 -23.59
C VAL A 818 -44.14 50.47 -22.11
N THR A 819 -43.14 49.65 -21.79
CA THR A 819 -42.83 49.13 -20.43
C THR A 819 -43.98 48.32 -19.80
N SER A 820 -45.04 49.00 -19.37
CA SER A 820 -46.22 48.42 -18.71
C SER A 820 -47.50 49.23 -18.96
N SER A 821 -47.44 50.28 -19.79
CA SER A 821 -48.61 51.02 -20.26
C SER A 821 -48.95 50.56 -21.66
N CYS A 822 -50.20 50.20 -21.88
CA CYS A 822 -50.66 49.87 -23.21
C CYS A 822 -50.74 51.12 -24.09
N THR A 823 -50.37 51.00 -25.36
CA THR A 823 -50.51 52.06 -26.39
C THR A 823 -51.60 51.74 -27.41
N SER A 824 -51.87 50.46 -27.67
CA SER A 824 -53.03 50.04 -28.47
C SER A 824 -53.57 48.69 -27.99
N CYS A 825 -54.89 48.54 -27.93
CA CYS A 825 -55.56 47.32 -27.50
C CYS A 825 -55.80 46.34 -28.66
N ILE A 826 -56.06 45.08 -28.34
CA ILE A 826 -56.58 44.08 -29.28
C ILE A 826 -58.04 44.41 -29.64
N ASP A 827 -58.54 43.85 -30.74
CA ASP A 827 -59.90 44.13 -31.22
C ASP A 827 -60.96 43.75 -30.16
N GLY A 828 -61.93 44.64 -29.92
CA GLY A 828 -62.97 44.49 -28.88
C GLY A 828 -62.59 44.97 -27.47
N TRP A 829 -61.45 45.65 -27.33
CA TRP A 829 -60.96 46.23 -26.08
C TRP A 829 -60.61 47.71 -26.26
N SER A 830 -60.90 48.53 -25.25
CA SER A 830 -60.57 49.96 -25.22
C SER A 830 -59.60 50.31 -24.10
N ILE A 831 -58.78 51.34 -24.35
CA ILE A 831 -57.78 51.80 -23.41
C ILE A 831 -58.40 52.71 -22.34
N SER A 832 -58.22 52.34 -21.08
CA SER A 832 -58.61 53.16 -19.92
C SER A 832 -57.71 54.39 -19.78
N LYS A 833 -58.20 55.44 -19.09
CA LYS A 833 -57.42 56.64 -18.71
C LYS A 833 -56.12 56.33 -17.94
N LYS A 834 -55.97 55.12 -17.41
CA LYS A 834 -54.76 54.61 -16.73
C LYS A 834 -53.84 53.75 -17.60
N GLY A 835 -54.06 53.69 -18.92
CA GLY A 835 -53.21 52.94 -19.85
C GLY A 835 -53.39 51.41 -19.83
N ILE A 836 -54.55 50.94 -19.37
CA ILE A 836 -54.90 49.50 -19.26
C ILE A 836 -56.03 49.20 -20.25
N CYS A 837 -55.89 48.14 -21.03
CA CYS A 837 -56.98 47.69 -21.91
C CYS A 837 -58.05 46.98 -21.09
N VAL A 838 -59.31 47.37 -21.33
CA VAL A 838 -60.48 46.71 -20.78
C VAL A 838 -61.38 46.24 -21.92
N PRO A 839 -62.08 45.10 -21.79
CA PRO A 839 -63.04 44.68 -22.80
C PRO A 839 -64.14 45.74 -22.92
N ASP A 840 -64.56 46.08 -24.14
CA ASP A 840 -65.60 47.09 -24.38
C ASP A 840 -66.96 46.71 -23.74
N SER A 841 -67.15 45.43 -23.43
CA SER A 841 -68.33 44.87 -22.77
C SER A 841 -68.37 45.03 -21.24
N ARG A 842 -67.29 45.51 -20.61
CA ARG A 842 -67.18 45.63 -19.13
C ARG A 842 -68.15 46.65 -18.51
N SER A 843 -68.70 47.57 -19.30
CA SER A 843 -69.68 48.56 -18.82
C SER A 843 -71.12 48.02 -18.72
N LYS A 844 -71.38 46.78 -19.13
CA LYS A 844 -72.72 46.14 -19.10
C LYS A 844 -72.92 45.14 -17.95
N CYS A 845 -71.87 44.73 -17.25
CA CYS A 845 -71.90 43.72 -16.18
C CYS A 845 -71.17 44.19 -14.92
N ASN A 846 -71.46 43.55 -13.78
CA ASN A 846 -70.78 43.83 -12.53
C ASN A 846 -69.34 43.29 -12.53
N ALA A 847 -68.51 43.73 -11.58
CA ALA A 847 -67.10 43.38 -11.53
C ALA A 847 -66.82 41.86 -11.43
N ALA A 848 -67.73 41.09 -10.83
CA ALA A 848 -67.64 39.64 -10.65
C ALA A 848 -68.27 38.82 -11.79
N GLU A 849 -68.62 39.46 -12.91
CA GLU A 849 -69.29 38.84 -14.05
C GLU A 849 -68.56 39.17 -15.36
N TYR A 850 -68.60 38.25 -16.33
CA TYR A 850 -68.15 38.48 -17.70
C TYR A 850 -69.35 38.49 -18.65
N PHE A 851 -69.24 39.27 -19.72
CA PHE A 851 -70.30 39.44 -20.71
C PHE A 851 -70.17 38.39 -21.82
N ASP A 852 -71.19 37.55 -21.97
CA ASP A 852 -71.24 36.47 -22.94
C ASP A 852 -72.61 36.41 -23.60
N THR A 853 -72.68 36.60 -24.92
CA THR A 853 -73.94 36.53 -25.70
C THR A 853 -75.09 37.38 -25.13
N ASP A 854 -74.85 38.68 -24.86
CA ASP A 854 -75.80 39.62 -24.25
C ASP A 854 -76.28 39.30 -22.81
N ILE A 855 -75.65 38.32 -22.14
CA ILE A 855 -75.95 37.93 -20.76
C ILE A 855 -74.69 38.04 -19.89
N CYS A 856 -74.83 38.57 -18.68
CA CYS A 856 -73.77 38.58 -17.68
C CYS A 856 -73.71 37.21 -16.98
N LYS A 857 -72.56 36.54 -17.05
CA LYS A 857 -72.30 35.26 -16.37
C LYS A 857 -71.24 35.43 -15.28
N PRO A 858 -71.33 34.73 -14.15
CA PRO A 858 -70.37 34.87 -13.06
C PRO A 858 -68.98 34.38 -13.46
N CYS A 859 -67.95 35.02 -12.89
CA CYS A 859 -66.57 34.58 -13.02
C CYS A 859 -66.33 33.22 -12.37
N HIS A 860 -65.26 32.53 -12.79
CA HIS A 860 -64.77 31.34 -12.10
C HIS A 860 -64.50 31.67 -10.62
N THR A 861 -64.74 30.71 -9.73
CA THR A 861 -64.71 30.92 -8.25
C THR A 861 -63.34 31.34 -7.72
N SER A 862 -62.27 31.11 -8.47
CA SER A 862 -60.92 31.55 -8.15
C SER A 862 -60.61 33.01 -8.51
N CYS A 863 -61.45 33.68 -9.31
CA CYS A 863 -61.25 35.06 -9.74
C CYS A 863 -62.16 36.05 -8.96
N GLU A 864 -61.64 37.23 -8.59
CA GLU A 864 -62.48 38.33 -8.09
C GLU A 864 -63.14 39.08 -9.25
N THR A 865 -62.39 39.32 -10.32
CA THR A 865 -62.90 39.85 -11.59
C THR A 865 -62.30 39.07 -12.76
N CYS A 866 -63.03 38.85 -13.85
CA CYS A 866 -62.57 38.04 -14.98
C CYS A 866 -62.92 38.69 -16.34
N ALA A 867 -62.32 38.16 -17.40
CA ALA A 867 -62.62 38.52 -18.80
C ALA A 867 -63.24 37.34 -19.58
N GLY A 868 -63.50 36.21 -18.91
CA GLY A 868 -64.00 34.98 -19.54
C GLY A 868 -64.40 33.92 -18.50
N PRO A 869 -64.93 32.77 -18.95
CA PRO A 869 -65.52 31.74 -18.09
C PRO A 869 -64.52 30.91 -17.27
N SER A 870 -63.29 30.76 -17.76
CA SER A 870 -62.30 29.84 -17.20
C SER A 870 -61.41 30.54 -16.16
N GLU A 871 -60.81 29.73 -15.27
CA GLU A 871 -59.74 30.11 -14.35
C GLU A 871 -58.54 30.80 -15.03
N ASP A 872 -58.37 30.65 -16.34
CA ASP A 872 -57.32 31.27 -17.18
C ASP A 872 -57.66 32.69 -17.66
N PHE A 873 -58.77 33.27 -17.19
CA PHE A 873 -59.21 34.60 -17.60
C PHE A 873 -59.43 35.54 -16.40
N CYS A 874 -58.77 35.28 -15.26
CA CYS A 874 -58.80 36.18 -14.12
C CYS A 874 -58.09 37.51 -14.45
N THR A 875 -58.71 38.62 -14.06
CA THR A 875 -58.18 39.99 -14.16
C THR A 875 -57.85 40.60 -12.79
N SER A 876 -58.37 40.03 -11.71
CA SER A 876 -57.97 40.27 -10.32
C SER A 876 -58.36 39.07 -9.43
N CYS A 877 -57.76 38.98 -8.24
CA CYS A 877 -57.85 37.83 -7.35
C CYS A 877 -58.26 38.24 -5.93
N SER A 878 -59.12 37.45 -5.30
CA SER A 878 -59.54 37.65 -3.92
C SER A 878 -58.37 37.42 -2.97
N SER A 879 -58.18 38.32 -1.99
CA SER A 879 -57.13 38.17 -0.95
C SER A 879 -57.31 36.86 -0.19
N PRO A 880 -56.28 36.00 -0.03
CA PRO A 880 -54.85 36.26 -0.19
C PRO A 880 -54.21 35.80 -1.52
N LEU A 881 -54.98 35.50 -2.56
CA LEU A 881 -54.46 34.96 -3.83
C LEU A 881 -53.74 36.02 -4.68
N LEU A 882 -52.66 35.63 -5.34
CA LEU A 882 -51.84 36.45 -6.24
C LEU A 882 -52.27 36.25 -7.69
N LEU A 883 -52.32 37.33 -8.47
CA LEU A 883 -52.54 37.23 -9.91
C LEU A 883 -51.22 36.89 -10.62
N GLN A 884 -51.13 35.70 -11.22
CA GLN A 884 -50.03 35.29 -12.08
C GLN A 884 -50.55 35.13 -13.52
N SER A 885 -50.11 36.03 -14.40
CA SER A 885 -50.58 36.12 -15.80
C SER A 885 -52.10 36.28 -15.92
N ARG A 886 -52.86 35.18 -15.87
CA ARG A 886 -54.33 35.14 -15.95
C ARG A 886 -55.00 34.18 -14.96
N ARG A 887 -54.23 33.61 -14.04
CA ARG A 887 -54.70 32.69 -12.98
C ARG A 887 -54.45 33.29 -11.61
N CYS A 888 -55.29 32.94 -10.65
CA CYS A 888 -55.11 33.28 -9.24
C CYS A 888 -54.43 32.13 -8.50
N VAL A 889 -53.24 32.36 -7.98
CA VAL A 889 -52.38 31.36 -7.34
C VAL A 889 -52.12 31.70 -5.88
N ALA A 890 -51.95 30.70 -5.02
CA ALA A 890 -51.66 30.92 -3.60
C ALA A 890 -50.22 31.38 -3.35
N GLN A 891 -49.29 30.96 -4.21
CA GLN A 891 -47.88 31.34 -4.22
C GLN A 891 -47.42 31.44 -5.68
N CYS A 892 -46.52 32.38 -5.97
CA CYS A 892 -45.95 32.49 -7.32
C CYS A 892 -45.13 31.24 -7.65
N GLU A 893 -45.30 30.71 -8.86
CA GLU A 893 -44.53 29.57 -9.36
C GLU A 893 -43.07 29.96 -9.67
N ASP A 894 -42.22 28.95 -9.85
CA ASP A 894 -40.83 29.14 -10.30
C ASP A 894 -40.80 30.03 -11.57
N GLY A 895 -39.84 30.97 -11.60
CA GLY A 895 -39.76 32.01 -12.62
C GLY A 895 -40.55 33.27 -12.31
N TYR A 896 -41.27 33.36 -11.18
CA TYR A 896 -41.98 34.55 -10.74
C TYR A 896 -41.69 34.89 -9.26
N TYR A 897 -41.80 36.18 -8.90
CA TYR A 897 -41.70 36.66 -7.51
C TYR A 897 -42.90 37.53 -7.13
N SER A 898 -43.25 37.53 -5.84
CA SER A 898 -44.39 38.28 -5.32
C SER A 898 -44.06 39.76 -5.16
N LEU A 899 -44.89 40.63 -5.72
CA LEU A 899 -44.87 42.07 -5.46
C LEU A 899 -46.05 42.42 -4.55
N ALA A 900 -45.74 42.75 -3.30
CA ALA A 900 -46.71 43.32 -2.37
C ALA A 900 -46.91 44.81 -2.70
N GLN A 901 -47.86 45.13 -3.57
CA GLN A 901 -48.39 46.49 -3.70
C GLN A 901 -49.67 46.62 -2.87
N PRO A 902 -49.92 47.79 -2.23
CA PRO A 902 -51.01 47.98 -1.27
C PRO A 902 -52.44 47.83 -1.83
N SER A 903 -52.60 47.52 -3.12
CA SER A 903 -53.93 47.35 -3.72
C SER A 903 -54.11 46.13 -4.63
N ARG A 904 -53.05 45.39 -5.02
CA ARG A 904 -53.13 44.15 -5.82
C ARG A 904 -51.86 43.29 -5.67
N PRO A 905 -51.90 42.11 -5.04
CA PRO A 905 -50.77 41.19 -5.01
C PRO A 905 -50.62 40.51 -6.39
N ILE A 906 -49.47 40.71 -7.06
CA ILE A 906 -49.19 40.20 -8.42
C ILE A 906 -47.87 39.42 -8.41
N CYS A 907 -47.81 38.35 -9.20
CA CYS A 907 -46.58 37.63 -9.51
C CYS A 907 -45.90 38.26 -10.74
N SER A 908 -44.70 38.82 -10.58
CA SER A 908 -43.90 39.35 -11.68
C SER A 908 -42.85 38.33 -12.12
N PRO A 909 -42.58 38.19 -13.43
CA PRO A 909 -41.54 37.30 -13.91
C PRO A 909 -40.14 37.73 -13.43
N CYS A 910 -39.30 36.73 -13.17
CA CYS A 910 -37.87 36.82 -12.96
C CYS A 910 -37.14 37.13 -14.28
N LEU A 911 -35.86 37.50 -14.20
CA LEU A 911 -34.99 37.62 -15.37
C LEU A 911 -34.88 36.25 -16.06
N HIS A 912 -34.83 36.20 -17.39
CA HIS A 912 -34.81 34.91 -18.12
C HIS A 912 -33.62 34.00 -17.77
N THR A 913 -32.53 34.50 -17.20
CA THR A 913 -31.38 33.69 -16.73
C THR A 913 -31.61 33.06 -15.35
N CYS A 914 -32.74 33.36 -14.70
CA CYS A 914 -33.04 33.04 -13.33
C CYS A 914 -34.21 32.05 -13.21
N LYS A 915 -34.02 30.98 -12.45
CA LYS A 915 -35.06 29.99 -12.11
C LYS A 915 -35.95 30.47 -10.96
N THR A 916 -35.37 31.00 -9.89
CA THR A 916 -36.12 31.57 -8.76
C THR A 916 -35.52 32.90 -8.34
N CYS A 917 -36.35 33.90 -8.07
CA CYS A 917 -35.91 35.22 -7.65
C CYS A 917 -36.75 35.78 -6.50
N VAL A 918 -36.16 36.66 -5.70
CA VAL A 918 -36.85 37.38 -4.61
C VAL A 918 -37.17 38.83 -4.99
N SER A 919 -36.53 39.34 -6.03
CA SER A 919 -36.82 40.66 -6.59
C SER A 919 -36.39 40.74 -8.05
N ARG A 920 -36.71 41.87 -8.70
CA ARG A 920 -36.33 42.18 -10.09
C ARG A 920 -34.85 41.93 -10.43
N LEU A 921 -33.93 42.14 -9.49
CA LEU A 921 -32.48 42.07 -9.72
C LEU A 921 -31.78 41.06 -8.80
N ASN A 922 -32.54 40.31 -8.00
CA ASN A 922 -31.98 39.41 -7.02
C ASN A 922 -32.50 38.00 -7.26
N CYS A 923 -31.74 37.29 -8.08
CA CYS A 923 -31.92 35.88 -8.35
C CYS A 923 -31.40 35.04 -7.17
N THR A 924 -32.12 34.00 -6.82
CA THR A 924 -31.75 33.05 -5.76
C THR A 924 -31.36 31.68 -6.30
N ALA A 925 -31.79 31.33 -7.52
CA ALA A 925 -31.30 30.15 -8.23
C ALA A 925 -31.31 30.39 -9.74
N CYS A 926 -30.25 30.01 -10.42
CA CYS A 926 -30.10 30.20 -11.86
C CYS A 926 -30.71 29.06 -12.68
N GLN A 927 -30.96 29.32 -13.97
CA GLN A 927 -31.27 28.26 -14.91
C GLN A 927 -30.08 27.28 -15.05
N GLU A 928 -30.36 26.04 -15.46
CA GLU A 928 -29.35 25.00 -15.58
C GLU A 928 -28.20 25.44 -16.50
N GLY A 929 -26.96 25.23 -16.05
CA GLY A 929 -25.75 25.68 -16.75
C GLY A 929 -25.25 27.09 -16.41
N LEU A 930 -25.96 27.84 -15.55
CA LEU A 930 -25.54 29.17 -15.08
C LEU A 930 -25.11 29.19 -13.62
N GLN A 931 -24.21 30.12 -13.30
CA GLN A 931 -23.60 30.29 -11.98
C GLN A 931 -24.17 31.52 -11.28
N LEU A 932 -24.65 31.35 -10.05
CA LEU A 932 -25.16 32.44 -9.23
C LEU A 932 -24.02 33.23 -8.58
N GLN A 933 -23.97 34.53 -8.82
CA GLN A 933 -23.02 35.44 -8.19
C GLN A 933 -23.73 36.72 -7.75
N SER A 934 -23.81 36.95 -6.42
CA SER A 934 -24.34 38.20 -5.84
C SER A 934 -25.74 38.60 -6.35
N GLY A 935 -26.63 37.63 -6.59
CA GLY A 935 -28.00 37.86 -7.06
C GLY A 935 -28.15 37.91 -8.60
N GLU A 936 -27.08 37.67 -9.35
CA GLU A 936 -27.07 37.63 -10.82
C GLU A 936 -26.59 36.27 -11.33
N CYS A 937 -27.19 35.79 -12.42
CA CYS A 937 -26.81 34.53 -13.07
C CYS A 937 -25.86 34.80 -14.23
N ARG A 938 -24.70 34.15 -14.21
CA ARG A 938 -23.61 34.34 -15.18
C ARG A 938 -23.22 33.01 -15.80
N SER A 939 -22.74 33.02 -17.04
CA SER A 939 -22.22 31.82 -17.70
C SER A 939 -20.86 31.39 -17.13
N SER A 940 -20.05 32.35 -16.70
CA SER A 940 -18.77 32.11 -16.01
C SER A 940 -18.63 33.04 -14.82
N CYS A 941 -17.94 32.56 -13.78
CA CYS A 941 -17.66 33.37 -12.60
C CYS A 941 -16.70 34.51 -12.93
N ALA A 942 -16.89 35.66 -12.27
CA ALA A 942 -15.97 36.79 -12.43
C ALA A 942 -14.53 36.40 -12.03
N GLN A 943 -13.53 37.12 -12.56
CA GLN A 943 -12.14 36.91 -12.15
C GLN A 943 -11.99 36.98 -10.61
N GLY A 944 -11.18 36.07 -10.06
CA GLY A 944 -11.04 35.90 -8.61
C GLY A 944 -12.16 35.07 -7.97
N TYR A 945 -13.02 34.44 -8.76
CA TYR A 945 -14.04 33.49 -8.31
C TYR A 945 -14.01 32.21 -9.15
N TYR A 946 -14.41 31.10 -8.57
CA TYR A 946 -14.56 29.81 -9.24
C TYR A 946 -15.99 29.27 -9.05
N SER A 947 -16.38 28.33 -9.91
CA SER A 947 -17.69 27.68 -9.87
C SER A 947 -17.72 26.57 -8.82
N ASP A 948 -18.61 26.69 -7.83
CA ASP A 948 -18.90 25.66 -6.84
C ASP A 948 -20.39 25.30 -6.89
N ARG A 949 -20.72 24.16 -7.51
CA ARG A 949 -22.09 23.60 -7.59
C ARG A 949 -23.16 24.62 -8.04
N GLY A 950 -22.88 25.43 -9.06
CA GLY A 950 -23.85 26.42 -9.54
C GLY A 950 -23.74 27.80 -8.87
N GLN A 951 -22.77 28.02 -7.98
CA GLN A 951 -22.54 29.30 -7.28
C GLN A 951 -21.08 29.75 -7.39
N CYS A 952 -20.84 31.05 -7.56
CA CYS A 952 -19.50 31.58 -7.64
C CYS A 952 -18.91 31.84 -6.26
N ALA A 953 -17.89 31.08 -5.89
CA ALA A 953 -17.12 31.24 -4.65
C ALA A 953 -15.80 31.98 -4.91
N LYS A 954 -15.29 32.72 -3.92
CA LYS A 954 -14.03 33.47 -4.08
C LYS A 954 -12.83 32.54 -4.13
N CYS A 955 -11.86 32.89 -4.98
CA CYS A 955 -10.53 32.31 -4.95
C CYS A 955 -9.80 32.62 -3.65
N TYR A 956 -8.79 31.81 -3.35
CA TYR A 956 -7.85 32.11 -2.28
C TYR A 956 -7.13 33.45 -2.54
N LEU A 957 -6.83 34.20 -1.47
CA LEU A 957 -6.40 35.61 -1.54
C LEU A 957 -5.11 35.87 -2.34
N SER A 958 -4.25 34.86 -2.49
CA SER A 958 -3.01 34.97 -3.28
C SER A 958 -3.20 34.65 -4.76
N CYS A 959 -4.35 34.11 -5.17
CA CYS A 959 -4.66 33.79 -6.56
C CYS A 959 -5.33 34.97 -7.26
N LYS A 960 -4.97 35.22 -8.51
CA LYS A 960 -5.73 36.12 -9.40
C LYS A 960 -6.90 35.39 -10.05
N THR A 961 -6.69 34.15 -10.49
CA THR A 961 -7.73 33.21 -10.93
C THR A 961 -7.45 31.83 -10.34
N CYS A 962 -8.49 31.02 -10.17
CA CYS A 962 -8.38 29.71 -9.54
C CYS A 962 -9.39 28.73 -10.14
N SER A 963 -9.10 27.43 -10.00
CA SER A 963 -10.03 26.35 -10.30
C SER A 963 -10.79 25.84 -9.06
N GLY A 964 -10.41 26.28 -7.86
CA GLY A 964 -11.03 25.86 -6.60
C GLY A 964 -10.68 26.75 -5.40
N PRO A 965 -11.15 26.39 -4.19
CA PRO A 965 -11.03 27.25 -3.00
C PRO A 965 -9.64 27.23 -2.35
N ARG A 966 -8.80 26.26 -2.68
CA ARG A 966 -7.53 26.04 -1.98
C ARG A 966 -6.42 26.95 -2.52
N ARG A 967 -5.42 27.20 -1.67
CA ARG A 967 -4.26 28.06 -1.99
C ARG A 967 -3.39 27.52 -3.14
N ASP A 968 -3.42 26.20 -3.36
CA ASP A 968 -2.69 25.44 -4.38
C ASP A 968 -3.50 25.20 -5.66
N GLN A 969 -4.67 25.82 -5.77
CA GLN A 969 -5.55 25.76 -6.95
C GLN A 969 -5.55 27.09 -7.73
N CYS A 970 -4.46 27.87 -7.64
CA CYS A 970 -4.30 29.08 -8.44
C CYS A 970 -3.96 28.72 -9.89
N VAL A 971 -4.69 29.31 -10.84
CA VAL A 971 -4.41 29.21 -12.28
C VAL A 971 -3.52 30.37 -12.73
N SER A 972 -3.73 31.57 -12.20
CA SER A 972 -2.87 32.73 -12.46
C SER A 972 -2.61 33.56 -11.22
N CYS A 973 -1.45 34.25 -11.21
CA CYS A 973 -0.99 35.04 -10.08
C CYS A 973 -1.16 36.55 -10.29
N PRO A 974 -1.26 37.33 -9.19
CA PRO A 974 -1.13 38.79 -9.23
C PRO A 974 0.20 39.23 -9.84
N GLN A 975 0.25 40.45 -10.37
CA GLN A 975 1.45 40.98 -11.02
C GLN A 975 2.66 40.97 -10.07
N GLY A 976 3.80 40.45 -10.55
CA GLY A 976 5.03 40.31 -9.77
C GLY A 976 5.15 39.01 -8.97
N TRP A 977 4.08 38.23 -8.87
CA TRP A 977 4.08 36.92 -8.20
C TRP A 977 4.28 35.79 -9.22
N GLN A 978 4.95 34.73 -8.80
CA GLN A 978 5.26 33.56 -9.60
C GLN A 978 4.37 32.39 -9.18
N LEU A 979 3.92 31.62 -10.17
CA LEU A 979 3.16 30.39 -9.92
C LEU A 979 4.16 29.25 -9.68
N ALA A 980 4.09 28.64 -8.51
CA ALA A 980 4.87 27.45 -8.15
C ALA A 980 3.90 26.33 -7.79
N ALA A 981 3.74 25.35 -8.68
CA ALA A 981 2.87 24.17 -8.54
C ALA A 981 1.44 24.47 -8.01
N GLY A 982 0.81 25.51 -8.59
CA GLY A 982 -0.57 25.89 -8.24
C GLY A 982 -0.68 26.92 -7.11
N GLU A 983 0.43 27.35 -6.49
CA GLU A 983 0.45 28.41 -5.49
C GLU A 983 1.16 29.66 -6.02
N CYS A 984 0.62 30.84 -5.72
CA CYS A 984 1.27 32.11 -6.05
C CYS A 984 2.20 32.56 -4.92
N HIS A 985 3.45 32.87 -5.25
CA HIS A 985 4.45 33.39 -4.33
C HIS A 985 5.12 34.67 -4.87
N PRO A 986 5.58 35.61 -4.02
CA PRO A 986 6.35 36.78 -4.48
C PRO A 986 7.68 36.39 -5.14
N GLU A 987 8.33 35.35 -4.62
CA GLU A 987 9.58 34.76 -5.12
C GLU A 987 9.44 33.23 -5.11
N CYS A 988 10.25 32.51 -5.89
CA CYS A 988 10.17 31.06 -5.93
C CYS A 988 10.53 30.46 -4.56
N PRO A 989 9.66 29.61 -3.97
CA PRO A 989 9.89 29.03 -2.65
C PRO A 989 11.03 28.00 -2.67
N GLU A 990 11.51 27.61 -1.49
CA GLU A 990 12.54 26.56 -1.33
C GLU A 990 12.15 25.28 -2.09
N GLY A 991 13.14 24.66 -2.75
CA GLY A 991 12.89 23.55 -3.68
C GLY A 991 12.43 23.98 -5.08
N PHE A 992 12.42 25.28 -5.41
CA PHE A 992 12.17 25.80 -6.74
C PHE A 992 13.22 26.85 -7.15
N PHE A 993 13.50 26.95 -8.45
CA PHE A 993 14.32 28.02 -9.03
C PHE A 993 13.51 28.82 -10.07
N LYS A 994 13.94 30.07 -10.30
CA LYS A 994 13.30 30.96 -11.26
C LYS A 994 13.80 30.64 -12.67
N SER A 995 12.89 30.31 -13.58
CA SER A 995 13.16 30.16 -15.01
C SER A 995 12.47 31.29 -15.80
N ASN A 996 12.64 31.29 -17.13
CA ASN A 996 11.94 32.22 -18.03
C ASN A 996 10.42 31.96 -18.09
N PHE A 997 9.96 30.81 -17.58
CA PHE A 997 8.58 30.33 -17.66
C PHE A 997 7.92 30.18 -16.28
N GLY A 998 8.49 30.79 -15.24
CA GLY A 998 7.98 30.74 -13.86
C GLY A 998 8.89 29.95 -12.91
N CYS A 999 8.32 29.39 -11.85
CA CYS A 999 9.08 28.61 -10.86
C CYS A 999 9.11 27.12 -11.23
N GLN A 1000 10.29 26.60 -11.52
CA GLN A 1000 10.51 25.17 -11.79
C GLN A 1000 11.10 24.48 -10.57
N LYS A 1001 10.79 23.20 -10.37
CA LYS A 1001 11.25 22.43 -9.21
C LYS A 1001 12.76 22.18 -9.29
N CYS A 1002 13.41 22.22 -8.14
CA CYS A 1002 14.76 21.70 -7.98
C CYS A 1002 14.77 20.17 -8.11
N HIS A 1003 15.93 19.66 -8.50
CA HIS A 1003 16.24 18.23 -8.42
C HIS A 1003 16.07 17.73 -6.97
N HIS A 1004 15.58 16.50 -6.76
CA HIS A 1004 15.21 15.97 -5.44
C HIS A 1004 16.39 15.82 -4.46
N TYR A 1005 17.62 15.72 -4.96
CA TYR A 1005 18.84 15.75 -4.13
C TYR A 1005 19.21 17.15 -3.62
N CYS A 1006 18.64 18.21 -4.21
CA CYS A 1006 18.92 19.57 -3.82
C CYS A 1006 17.88 20.07 -2.81
N ARG A 1007 18.35 20.79 -1.80
CA ARG A 1007 17.48 21.55 -0.91
C ARG A 1007 17.15 22.92 -1.52
N THR A 1008 18.16 23.59 -2.06
CA THR A 1008 18.00 24.76 -2.94
C THR A 1008 18.84 24.55 -4.19
N CYS A 1009 18.42 25.17 -5.30
CA CYS A 1009 19.11 25.07 -6.57
C CYS A 1009 19.05 26.40 -7.34
N LYS A 1010 19.97 26.57 -8.30
CA LYS A 1010 20.03 27.73 -9.20
C LYS A 1010 19.65 27.41 -10.65
N GLY A 1011 19.38 26.15 -10.96
CA GLY A 1011 19.12 25.66 -12.31
C GLY A 1011 18.61 24.22 -12.31
N GLU A 1012 18.52 23.65 -13.51
CA GLU A 1012 18.01 22.31 -13.76
C GLU A 1012 19.04 21.19 -13.47
N GLY A 1013 18.57 20.07 -12.90
CA GLY A 1013 19.37 18.87 -12.69
C GLY A 1013 20.20 18.82 -11.39
N PRO A 1014 20.88 17.69 -11.15
CA PRO A 1014 21.51 17.36 -9.86
C PRO A 1014 22.81 18.10 -9.53
N LEU A 1015 23.42 18.81 -10.50
CA LEU A 1015 24.66 19.57 -10.33
C LEU A 1015 24.42 21.05 -10.03
N GLU A 1016 23.17 21.50 -10.07
CA GLU A 1016 22.79 22.88 -9.86
C GLU A 1016 22.33 23.14 -8.42
N CYS A 1017 22.65 22.23 -7.48
CA CYS A 1017 22.34 22.43 -6.08
C CYS A 1017 23.17 23.58 -5.51
N THR A 1018 22.51 24.49 -4.79
CA THR A 1018 23.15 25.55 -4.00
C THR A 1018 23.16 25.22 -2.51
N SER A 1019 22.33 24.29 -2.06
CA SER A 1019 22.38 23.72 -0.71
C SER A 1019 21.82 22.30 -0.69
N CYS A 1020 22.22 21.53 0.33
CA CYS A 1020 21.88 20.12 0.46
C CYS A 1020 20.91 19.83 1.61
N PRO A 1021 20.14 18.74 1.53
CA PRO A 1021 19.37 18.21 2.65
C PRO A 1021 20.27 17.86 3.86
N PRO A 1022 19.71 17.76 5.08
CA PRO A 1022 20.46 17.37 6.28
C PRO A 1022 21.22 16.05 6.09
N HIS A 1023 22.45 15.96 6.61
CA HIS A 1023 23.37 14.81 6.48
C HIS A 1023 24.05 14.63 5.10
N SER A 1024 23.92 15.63 4.22
CA SER A 1024 24.62 15.69 2.93
C SER A 1024 25.48 16.96 2.84
N MET A 1025 26.64 16.83 2.22
CA MET A 1025 27.59 17.90 1.93
C MET A 1025 27.44 18.33 0.46
N LEU A 1026 27.54 19.63 0.21
CA LEU A 1026 27.59 20.16 -1.14
C LEU A 1026 29.03 20.11 -1.65
N GLU A 1027 29.27 19.38 -2.73
CA GLU A 1027 30.58 19.35 -3.41
C GLU A 1027 30.38 19.50 -4.91
N GLY A 1028 30.98 20.54 -5.50
CA GLY A 1028 30.91 20.77 -6.96
C GLY A 1028 29.50 20.97 -7.52
N GLY A 1029 28.54 21.41 -6.69
CA GLY A 1029 27.13 21.57 -7.08
C GLY A 1029 26.28 20.30 -6.90
N LEU A 1030 26.88 19.19 -6.46
CA LEU A 1030 26.20 17.93 -6.15
C LEU A 1030 26.10 17.73 -4.63
N CYS A 1031 24.97 17.20 -4.18
CA CYS A 1031 24.79 16.81 -2.78
C CYS A 1031 25.22 15.35 -2.54
N MET A 1032 26.26 15.16 -1.74
CA MET A 1032 26.81 13.85 -1.39
C MET A 1032 26.61 13.54 0.09
N ALA A 1033 26.14 12.32 0.40
CA ALA A 1033 26.03 11.87 1.79
C ALA A 1033 27.44 11.63 2.39
N CYS A 1034 27.59 11.85 3.70
CA CYS A 1034 28.86 11.58 4.36
C CYS A 1034 29.22 10.08 4.31
N LEU A 1035 30.48 9.79 4.00
CA LEU A 1035 31.02 8.43 3.94
C LEU A 1035 31.06 7.80 5.34
N GLY A 1036 31.07 6.47 5.42
CA GLY A 1036 30.94 5.75 6.70
C GLY A 1036 31.91 6.15 7.82
N ALA A 1037 33.12 6.62 7.50
CA ALA A 1037 34.12 7.10 8.46
C ALA A 1037 34.05 8.62 8.73
N GLN A 1038 32.96 9.27 8.35
CA GLN A 1038 32.72 10.70 8.52
C GLN A 1038 31.36 10.95 9.16
N TYR A 1039 31.25 12.01 9.94
CA TYR A 1039 29.98 12.54 10.43
C TYR A 1039 29.71 13.90 9.80
N TYR A 1040 28.43 14.20 9.61
CA TYR A 1040 28.01 15.52 9.17
C TYR A 1040 28.13 16.49 10.35
N ASP A 1041 29.00 17.49 10.23
CA ASP A 1041 29.10 18.55 11.23
C ASP A 1041 28.12 19.68 10.90
N PRO A 1042 27.05 19.90 11.69
CA PRO A 1042 26.04 20.91 11.41
C PRO A 1042 26.59 22.35 11.46
N LEU A 1043 27.67 22.60 12.20
CA LEU A 1043 28.26 23.93 12.35
C LEU A 1043 29.05 24.34 11.11
N THR A 1044 29.80 23.39 10.52
CA THR A 1044 30.61 23.65 9.33
C THR A 1044 29.96 23.21 8.03
N GLN A 1045 28.83 22.49 8.09
CA GLN A 1045 28.12 21.91 6.94
C GLN A 1045 29.01 21.01 6.05
N LEU A 1046 30.03 20.40 6.64
CA LEU A 1046 31.02 19.55 5.97
C LEU A 1046 31.04 18.19 6.66
N CYS A 1047 31.35 17.16 5.88
CA CYS A 1047 31.64 15.84 6.42
C CYS A 1047 33.03 15.86 7.07
N LYS A 1048 33.08 15.61 8.38
CA LYS A 1048 34.34 15.54 9.14
C LYS A 1048 34.65 14.10 9.52
N ASN A 1049 35.94 13.77 9.55
CA ASN A 1049 36.37 12.42 9.91
C ASN A 1049 36.00 12.08 11.36
N CYS A 1050 35.63 10.81 11.55
CA CYS A 1050 35.45 10.23 12.86
C CYS A 1050 36.77 10.17 13.66
N HIS A 1051 36.65 9.98 14.97
CA HIS A 1051 37.79 9.63 15.80
C HIS A 1051 38.43 8.31 15.30
N GLY A 1052 39.75 8.15 15.40
CA GLY A 1052 40.49 7.02 14.80
C GLY A 1052 40.05 5.63 15.30
N ASP A 1053 39.48 5.58 16.50
CA ASP A 1053 38.93 4.35 17.09
C ASP A 1053 37.52 4.00 16.57
N CYS A 1054 36.84 4.97 15.95
CA CYS A 1054 35.50 4.79 15.40
C CYS A 1054 35.60 4.48 13.90
N ARG A 1055 34.97 3.39 13.48
CA ARG A 1055 34.69 3.12 12.07
C ARG A 1055 33.51 3.94 11.55
N ARG A 1056 32.55 4.28 12.42
CA ARG A 1056 31.41 5.17 12.15
C ARG A 1056 31.15 6.00 13.38
N CYS A 1057 30.72 7.24 13.23
CA CYS A 1057 30.47 8.16 14.34
C CYS A 1057 29.29 9.10 14.05
N THR A 1058 28.78 9.73 15.11
CA THR A 1058 27.70 10.73 15.07
C THR A 1058 28.17 12.13 15.41
N GLY A 1059 29.46 12.32 15.74
CA GLY A 1059 30.01 13.56 16.23
C GLY A 1059 31.54 13.50 16.40
N PRO A 1060 32.17 14.60 16.80
CA PRO A 1060 33.62 14.63 17.05
C PRO A 1060 33.99 13.86 18.32
N GLY A 1061 35.15 13.20 18.29
CA GLY A 1061 35.80 12.64 19.47
C GLY A 1061 35.41 11.20 19.82
N LYS A 1062 36.11 10.65 20.83
CA LYS A 1062 36.09 9.21 21.17
C LYS A 1062 34.77 8.66 21.70
N PHE A 1063 33.87 9.53 22.17
CA PHE A 1063 32.55 9.17 22.75
C PHE A 1063 31.38 9.37 21.77
N SER A 1064 31.69 9.61 20.50
CA SER A 1064 30.66 9.77 19.47
C SER A 1064 30.71 8.62 18.46
N CYS A 1065 31.30 7.48 18.83
CA CYS A 1065 31.35 6.31 17.97
C CYS A 1065 29.95 5.70 17.83
N ALA A 1066 29.68 5.14 16.66
CA ALA A 1066 28.51 4.35 16.32
C ALA A 1066 28.89 2.96 15.76
N ALA A 1067 30.17 2.76 15.42
CA ALA A 1067 30.81 1.48 15.12
C ALA A 1067 32.32 1.63 15.33
N CYS A 1068 33.02 0.53 15.67
CA CYS A 1068 34.44 0.55 16.02
C CYS A 1068 35.34 -0.01 14.93
N THR A 1069 36.58 0.47 14.89
CA THR A 1069 37.67 -0.16 14.14
C THR A 1069 38.10 -1.45 14.86
N LEU A 1070 38.39 -2.53 14.12
CA LEU A 1070 38.92 -3.76 14.72
C LEU A 1070 40.34 -3.51 15.26
N PRO A 1071 40.73 -4.01 16.45
CA PRO A 1071 40.04 -4.99 17.31
C PRO A 1071 39.21 -4.37 18.46
N LEU A 1072 38.81 -3.10 18.35
CA LEU A 1072 38.06 -2.41 19.41
C LEU A 1072 36.57 -2.76 19.35
N HIS A 1073 35.92 -2.73 20.52
CA HIS A 1073 34.52 -3.11 20.67
C HIS A 1073 33.68 -1.92 21.13
N PHE A 1074 32.44 -1.86 20.64
CA PHE A 1074 31.56 -0.73 20.89
C PHE A 1074 30.94 -0.80 22.28
N ASP A 1075 31.35 0.12 23.16
CA ASP A 1075 30.70 0.38 24.43
C ASP A 1075 29.49 1.29 24.22
N LYS A 1076 28.31 0.66 24.15
CA LYS A 1076 27.03 1.35 23.97
C LYS A 1076 26.66 2.31 25.11
N LEU A 1077 27.27 2.18 26.30
CA LEU A 1077 26.91 3.02 27.45
C LEU A 1077 27.55 4.40 27.34
N ASN A 1078 28.78 4.45 26.84
CA ASN A 1078 29.59 5.65 26.73
C ASN A 1078 29.82 6.08 25.27
N ASN A 1079 29.21 5.38 24.30
CA ASN A 1079 29.33 5.61 22.86
C ASN A 1079 30.79 5.70 22.39
N GLN A 1080 31.66 4.86 22.95
CA GLN A 1080 33.09 4.82 22.65
C GLN A 1080 33.56 3.42 22.24
N CYS A 1081 34.74 3.36 21.64
CA CYS A 1081 35.36 2.11 21.24
C CYS A 1081 36.48 1.76 22.22
N VAL A 1082 36.36 0.60 22.88
CA VAL A 1082 37.26 0.17 23.95
C VAL A 1082 37.68 -1.30 23.77
N PRO A 1083 38.85 -1.70 24.27
CA PRO A 1083 39.30 -3.08 24.25
C PRO A 1083 38.57 -3.97 25.28
N CYS A 1084 38.66 -5.28 25.12
CA CYS A 1084 38.13 -6.25 26.08
C CYS A 1084 38.97 -6.29 27.37
N CYS A 1085 38.31 -6.39 28.52
CA CYS A 1085 38.99 -6.56 29.80
C CYS A 1085 39.69 -7.93 29.91
N PRO A 1086 40.91 -8.01 30.50
CA PRO A 1086 41.60 -9.27 30.73
C PRO A 1086 40.80 -10.18 31.68
N ALA A 1087 40.75 -11.49 31.38
CA ALA A 1087 39.86 -12.49 32.00
C ALA A 1087 40.00 -12.74 33.52
N ASN A 1088 40.83 -11.97 34.24
CA ASN A 1088 41.14 -12.18 35.67
C ASN A 1088 40.96 -10.95 36.58
N LYS A 1089 40.25 -9.90 36.16
CA LYS A 1089 39.93 -8.75 37.03
C LYS A 1089 38.43 -8.46 37.10
N LYS A 1090 37.90 -8.30 38.32
CA LYS A 1090 36.63 -7.61 38.56
C LYS A 1090 36.83 -6.12 38.22
N LYS A 1091 35.97 -5.59 37.35
CA LYS A 1091 36.01 -4.19 36.87
C LYS A 1091 36.08 -3.21 38.05
N SER A 1092 37.14 -2.41 38.13
CA SER A 1092 37.21 -1.25 39.03
C SER A 1092 36.65 -0.01 38.31
N GLU A 1093 36.26 1.04 39.04
CA GLU A 1093 35.58 2.23 38.49
C GLU A 1093 36.39 3.02 37.44
N ASN A 1094 37.69 2.71 37.22
CA ASN A 1094 38.59 3.43 36.32
C ASN A 1094 39.20 2.60 35.16
N ASP A 1095 38.74 1.38 34.89
CA ASP A 1095 39.29 0.59 33.77
C ASP A 1095 38.63 0.98 32.42
N GLU A 1096 39.42 1.51 31.46
CA GLU A 1096 39.01 1.81 30.06
C GLU A 1096 38.86 0.54 29.20
N CYS A 1097 38.15 -0.47 29.71
CA CYS A 1097 37.85 -1.71 29.00
C CYS A 1097 36.42 -2.16 29.26
N CYS A 1098 35.87 -2.97 28.34
CA CYS A 1098 34.55 -3.57 28.51
C CYS A 1098 34.64 -5.08 28.70
N VAL A 1099 33.68 -5.65 29.43
CA VAL A 1099 33.58 -7.11 29.56
C VAL A 1099 32.99 -7.63 28.26
N CYS A 1100 33.80 -8.20 27.38
CA CYS A 1100 33.33 -8.69 26.10
C CYS A 1100 32.58 -10.02 26.22
N ASP A 1101 31.54 -10.18 25.41
CA ASP A 1101 30.84 -11.44 25.23
C ASP A 1101 31.72 -12.41 24.42
N PRO A 1102 31.98 -13.63 24.94
CA PRO A 1102 32.73 -14.65 24.21
C PRO A 1102 32.09 -15.07 22.87
N GLU A 1103 30.77 -14.89 22.67
CA GLU A 1103 30.06 -15.36 21.47
C GLU A 1103 29.80 -14.27 20.42
N THR A 1104 29.60 -13.01 20.84
CA THR A 1104 29.27 -11.90 19.92
C THR A 1104 30.42 -10.96 19.64
N SER A 1105 31.57 -11.12 20.32
CA SER A 1105 32.69 -10.17 20.26
C SER A 1105 32.20 -8.72 20.50
N GLY A 1106 31.27 -8.52 21.45
CA GLY A 1106 30.71 -7.20 21.78
C GLY A 1106 30.69 -6.99 23.30
N CYS A 1107 30.72 -5.74 23.76
CA CYS A 1107 30.70 -5.44 25.20
C CYS A 1107 29.37 -5.88 25.87
N ARG A 1108 29.45 -6.72 26.91
CA ARG A 1108 28.35 -7.08 27.81
C ARG A 1108 28.08 -5.94 28.78
N ASN A 1109 26.89 -5.34 28.69
CA ASN A 1109 26.39 -4.41 29.69
C ASN A 1109 25.47 -5.21 30.64
N SER A 1110 25.81 -5.25 31.93
CA SER A 1110 24.90 -5.79 32.96
C SER A 1110 23.76 -4.81 33.22
N SER A 1111 22.53 -5.32 33.08
CA SER A 1111 21.17 -4.83 33.35
C SER A 1111 20.84 -3.36 33.76
N PRO A 1112 19.61 -2.89 33.43
CA PRO A 1112 19.20 -1.50 33.41
C PRO A 1112 18.68 -1.02 34.78
N ALA A 1113 19.51 -0.33 35.56
CA ALA A 1113 19.08 0.57 36.64
C ALA A 1113 20.29 1.38 37.13
N GLY A 1114 20.53 2.56 36.55
CA GLY A 1114 21.70 3.35 36.93
C GLY A 1114 21.65 4.78 36.40
N LYS A 1115 20.97 5.66 37.14
CA LYS A 1115 21.11 7.12 37.25
C LYS A 1115 21.98 7.83 36.19
N ARG A 1116 21.34 8.73 35.44
CA ARG A 1116 22.01 9.79 34.64
C ARG A 1116 23.09 10.47 35.50
N ARG A 1117 24.36 10.38 35.08
CA ARG A 1117 25.40 11.35 35.48
C ARG A 1117 25.23 12.58 34.61
N VAL A 1118 24.93 13.71 35.23
CA VAL A 1118 25.07 15.04 34.60
C VAL A 1118 26.57 15.37 34.60
N PRO A 1119 27.17 15.81 33.50
CA PRO A 1119 28.55 16.31 33.51
C PRO A 1119 28.57 17.68 34.21
N GLY A 1120 29.15 17.71 35.41
CA GLY A 1120 29.55 18.94 36.09
C GLY A 1120 31.01 19.26 35.74
N SER A 1121 31.22 20.49 35.29
CA SER A 1121 32.49 21.15 34.99
C SER A 1121 33.55 20.97 36.08
N GLU A 1122 34.80 20.74 35.65
CA GLU A 1122 36.01 20.94 36.45
C GLU A 1122 36.13 22.39 36.94
N ILE A 1123 36.65 22.58 38.16
CA ILE A 1123 37.74 23.51 38.52
C ILE A 1123 38.25 23.08 39.92
N GLY A 1124 39.57 23.14 40.10
CA GLY A 1124 40.32 22.43 41.13
C GLY A 1124 40.44 23.09 42.51
N GLY A 1125 41.19 22.43 43.39
CA GLY A 1125 42.01 23.08 44.41
C GLY A 1125 41.74 22.73 45.88
N ASP A 1126 42.66 21.94 46.43
CA ASP A 1126 43.25 22.03 47.78
C ASP A 1126 42.61 21.42 49.05
N THR A 1127 43.45 20.54 49.65
CA THR A 1127 43.74 20.30 51.09
C THR A 1127 42.79 19.52 52.01
N ILE A 1128 43.34 18.38 52.47
CA ILE A 1128 43.06 17.53 53.66
C ILE A 1128 43.31 18.40 54.94
N PRO A 1129 42.71 18.21 56.16
CA PRO A 1129 42.52 16.91 56.82
C PRO A 1129 41.35 16.64 57.80
N GLN A 1130 41.09 15.32 57.91
CA GLN A 1130 40.83 14.48 59.11
C GLN A 1130 39.72 14.82 60.12
N PHE A 1131 38.89 13.83 60.47
CA PHE A 1131 39.08 12.85 61.58
C PHE A 1131 37.75 12.05 61.67
N ASP A 1132 37.75 10.74 61.42
CA ASP A 1132 37.85 9.65 62.42
C ASP A 1132 36.67 9.69 63.42
N THR A 1133 35.73 8.75 63.44
CA THR A 1133 35.80 7.37 63.96
C THR A 1133 34.33 6.89 63.91
N GLY A 1134 33.99 5.64 63.60
CA GLY A 1134 34.27 4.47 64.40
C GLY A 1134 32.95 3.89 64.95
N PHE A 1135 32.61 2.71 64.42
CA PHE A 1135 32.04 1.56 65.13
C PHE A 1135 30.55 1.50 65.52
N GLU A 1136 29.91 0.50 64.90
CA GLU A 1136 28.95 -0.51 65.41
C GLU A 1136 28.01 -0.16 66.58
N SER A 1137 26.70 -0.39 66.41
CA SER A 1137 26.09 -1.68 66.80
C SER A 1137 24.56 -1.67 66.71
N LEU A 1138 24.06 -2.77 66.14
CA LEU A 1138 22.76 -3.45 66.20
C LEU A 1138 21.72 -3.06 67.28
N SER A 1139 20.46 -3.04 66.79
CA SER A 1139 19.25 -3.69 67.38
C SER A 1139 18.25 -2.92 68.27
N SER A 1140 16.99 -3.11 67.85
CA SER A 1140 15.71 -3.23 68.57
C SER A 1140 14.97 -1.99 69.10
N ASP A 1141 13.91 -1.67 68.33
CA ASP A 1141 12.49 -1.52 68.72
C ASP A 1141 12.09 -0.59 69.87
N ILE A 1142 11.14 0.33 69.59
CA ILE A 1142 9.70 0.17 69.91
C ILE A 1142 8.93 1.49 69.63
N LYS A 1143 7.80 1.34 68.92
CA LYS A 1143 6.51 2.10 68.92
C LYS A 1143 6.25 3.40 68.13
N ASP A 1144 5.20 3.26 67.32
CA ASP A 1144 4.00 4.09 67.11
C ASP A 1144 4.08 5.52 66.52
N HIS A 1145 3.66 5.55 65.25
CA HIS A 1145 2.73 6.48 64.57
C HIS A 1145 2.72 8.00 64.89
N ASN A 1146 3.15 8.76 63.85
CA ASN A 1146 2.53 9.95 63.20
C ASN A 1146 2.21 11.21 64.06
N PRO A 1147 2.16 12.47 63.52
CA PRO A 1147 1.98 12.84 62.11
C PRO A 1147 2.68 14.16 61.59
N SER A 1148 2.49 14.42 60.29
CA SER A 1148 2.26 15.74 59.63
C SER A 1148 3.40 16.74 59.34
N TYR A 1149 3.56 16.99 58.03
CA TYR A 1149 4.26 18.11 57.39
C TYR A 1149 3.29 19.28 57.09
N ALA A 1150 3.79 20.53 57.16
CA ALA A 1150 3.08 21.75 56.73
C ALA A 1150 3.51 22.17 55.31
N VAL A 1151 2.54 22.52 54.47
CA VAL A 1151 2.71 23.05 53.10
C VAL A 1151 2.01 24.41 53.00
N THR A 1152 2.61 25.34 52.27
CA THR A 1152 2.26 26.78 52.22
C THR A 1152 1.01 27.09 51.39
N ALA A 1153 0.26 28.10 51.84
CA ALA A 1153 -1.11 28.46 51.43
C ALA A 1153 -1.29 28.99 49.99
N ALA A 1154 -0.22 29.22 49.21
CA ALA A 1154 -0.33 29.82 47.87
C ALA A 1154 -0.74 28.80 46.79
N THR A 1155 -0.41 27.52 46.96
CA THR A 1155 -0.71 26.46 45.98
C THR A 1155 -2.17 25.98 46.07
N MET A 1156 -2.79 26.05 47.24
CA MET A 1156 -4.19 25.65 47.44
C MET A 1156 -5.19 26.57 46.74
N MET A 1157 -4.93 27.89 46.68
CA MET A 1157 -5.85 28.83 46.05
C MET A 1157 -5.88 28.70 44.52
N ALA A 1158 -4.74 28.42 43.89
CA ALA A 1158 -4.67 28.24 42.43
C ALA A 1158 -5.43 26.98 41.97
N VAL A 1159 -5.31 25.88 42.73
CA VAL A 1159 -6.02 24.63 42.44
C VAL A 1159 -7.52 24.78 42.65
N ALA A 1160 -7.95 25.49 43.70
CA ALA A 1160 -9.38 25.72 43.96
C ALA A 1160 -10.06 26.56 42.87
N ILE A 1161 -9.38 27.58 42.34
CA ILE A 1161 -9.90 28.42 41.24
C ILE A 1161 -10.03 27.61 39.94
N CYS A 1162 -9.02 26.78 39.63
CA CYS A 1162 -9.09 25.89 38.47
C CYS A 1162 -10.25 24.88 38.58
N VAL A 1163 -10.43 24.23 39.73
CA VAL A 1163 -11.52 23.26 39.93
C VAL A 1163 -12.90 23.94 39.86
N ALA A 1164 -13.05 25.15 40.42
CA ALA A 1164 -14.28 25.91 40.33
C ALA A 1164 -14.63 26.32 38.88
N SER A 1165 -13.62 26.68 38.07
CA SER A 1165 -13.82 27.04 36.66
C SER A 1165 -14.21 25.84 35.79
N VAL A 1166 -13.66 24.66 36.05
CA VAL A 1166 -14.04 23.41 35.36
C VAL A 1166 -15.46 22.99 35.75
N ALA A 1167 -15.82 23.08 37.03
CA ALA A 1167 -17.16 22.77 37.49
C ALA A 1167 -18.23 23.71 36.88
N LEU A 1168 -17.90 25.00 36.73
CA LEU A 1168 -18.78 25.97 36.08
C LEU A 1168 -19.00 25.64 34.60
N PHE A 1169 -17.94 25.24 33.87
CA PHE A 1169 -18.05 24.83 32.48
C PHE A 1169 -18.89 23.57 32.30
N VAL A 1170 -18.73 22.57 33.17
CA VAL A 1170 -19.54 21.36 33.15
C VAL A 1170 -21.01 21.68 33.44
N ALA A 1171 -21.30 22.55 34.41
CA ALA A 1171 -22.67 22.97 34.71
C ALA A 1171 -23.33 23.72 33.55
N ILE A 1172 -22.59 24.61 32.87
CA ILE A 1172 -23.09 25.31 31.67
C ILE A 1172 -23.36 24.32 30.53
N PHE A 1173 -22.48 23.33 30.33
CA PHE A 1173 -22.65 22.32 29.29
C PHE A 1173 -23.86 21.41 29.54
N VAL A 1174 -24.07 21.01 30.80
CA VAL A 1174 -25.26 20.23 31.21
C VAL A 1174 -26.54 21.07 31.07
N ALA A 1175 -26.50 22.36 31.40
CA ALA A 1175 -27.64 23.27 31.20
C ALA A 1175 -27.97 23.46 29.70
N LEU A 1176 -26.96 23.60 28.84
CA LEU A 1176 -27.15 23.72 27.39
C LEU A 1176 -27.71 22.44 26.77
N GLN A 1177 -27.27 21.26 27.22
CA GLN A 1177 -27.85 19.98 26.80
C GLN A 1177 -29.29 19.81 27.28
N ALA A 1178 -29.63 20.28 28.48
CA ALA A 1178 -31.00 20.26 28.99
C ALA A 1178 -31.93 21.22 28.20
N VAL A 1179 -31.42 22.38 27.76
CA VAL A 1179 -32.17 23.33 26.91
C VAL A 1179 -32.34 22.79 25.48
N SER A 1180 -31.35 22.07 24.94
CA SER A 1180 -31.46 21.40 23.64
C SER A 1180 -32.52 20.30 23.65
N ARG A 1181 -32.55 19.46 24.70
CA ARG A 1181 -33.55 18.38 24.84
C ARG A 1181 -34.98 18.90 25.05
N LYS A 1182 -35.15 20.09 25.63
CA LYS A 1182 -36.47 20.73 25.77
C LYS A 1182 -37.00 21.31 24.45
N ARG A 1183 -36.13 21.56 23.46
CA ARG A 1183 -36.52 22.12 22.15
C ARG A 1183 -37.02 21.07 21.16
N GLU A 1184 -36.66 19.80 21.34
CA GLU A 1184 -37.14 18.68 20.52
C GLU A 1184 -38.50 18.11 20.94
N SER A 1185 -39.04 18.50 22.11
CA SER A 1185 -40.33 18.00 22.62
C SER A 1185 -41.56 18.81 22.16
N SER A 1186 -41.42 19.82 21.29
CA SER A 1186 -42.51 20.77 20.97
C SER A 1186 -43.10 20.66 19.55
N ASN A 1187 -42.58 19.84 18.64
CA ASN A 1187 -43.19 19.71 17.30
C ASN A 1187 -43.64 18.27 17.06
N GLY A 1188 -44.86 17.98 17.48
CA GLY A 1188 -45.60 16.79 17.03
C GLY A 1188 -46.16 16.99 15.63
N TYR A 1189 -45.99 15.99 14.77
CA TYR A 1189 -46.92 15.73 13.68
C TYR A 1189 -47.34 14.26 13.69
N THR A 1190 -48.65 14.11 13.69
CA THR A 1190 -49.47 12.91 13.83
C THR A 1190 -49.40 11.98 12.62
N LYS A 1191 -49.35 10.67 12.91
CA LYS A 1191 -49.63 9.56 11.99
C LYS A 1191 -51.03 9.68 11.37
N LEU A 1192 -51.12 9.54 10.05
CA LEU A 1192 -52.30 9.03 9.36
C LEU A 1192 -51.87 7.82 8.52
N ALA A 1193 -52.55 6.70 8.73
CA ALA A 1193 -52.37 5.45 8.01
C ALA A 1193 -53.19 5.50 6.70
N MET A 1194 -52.64 5.03 5.59
CA MET A 1194 -53.42 4.50 4.48
C MET A 1194 -52.78 3.25 3.88
N ARG A 1195 -53.69 2.36 3.54
CA ARG A 1195 -53.61 0.98 3.07
C ARG A 1195 -53.66 1.00 1.54
N VAL A 1196 -52.85 0.19 0.86
CA VAL A 1196 -53.07 -0.12 -0.58
C VAL A 1196 -52.72 -1.59 -0.82
N GLU A 1197 -53.74 -2.35 -1.24
CA GLU A 1197 -53.68 -3.68 -1.86
C GLU A 1197 -53.41 -3.55 -3.39
N PRO A 1198 -53.02 -4.64 -4.08
CA PRO A 1198 -52.52 -4.61 -5.46
C PRO A 1198 -53.63 -4.80 -6.52
N SER A 1199 -53.36 -4.41 -7.77
CA SER A 1199 -54.15 -4.85 -8.94
C SER A 1199 -53.34 -4.75 -10.25
N ASP A 1200 -53.03 -5.93 -10.79
CA ASP A 1200 -53.20 -6.46 -12.15
C ASP A 1200 -53.11 -5.58 -13.43
N GLU A 1201 -52.31 -6.14 -14.36
CA GLU A 1201 -52.49 -6.34 -15.81
C GLU A 1201 -52.75 -5.14 -16.75
N ILE A 1202 -51.93 -5.05 -17.82
CA ILE A 1202 -52.32 -5.05 -19.24
C ILE A 1202 -51.07 -5.34 -20.12
N GLU A 1203 -51.25 -6.28 -21.05
CA GLU A 1203 -50.34 -6.70 -22.13
C GLU A 1203 -50.16 -5.66 -23.26
N VAL A 1204 -49.09 -5.82 -24.06
CA VAL A 1204 -49.11 -6.09 -25.52
C VAL A 1204 -47.88 -5.49 -26.28
N ASP A 1205 -47.25 -6.38 -27.06
CA ASP A 1205 -46.41 -6.29 -28.28
C ASP A 1205 -45.03 -5.62 -28.35
N ASP A 1206 -44.04 -6.50 -28.55
CA ASP A 1206 -43.26 -6.74 -29.79
C ASP A 1206 -42.70 -5.55 -30.59
N MET A 1207 -41.37 -5.43 -30.61
CA MET A 1207 -40.61 -5.29 -31.86
C MET A 1207 -39.10 -5.45 -31.65
N THR A 1208 -38.54 -6.33 -32.47
CA THR A 1208 -37.13 -6.56 -32.78
C THR A 1208 -36.39 -5.36 -33.39
N GLU A 1209 -35.04 -5.47 -33.33
CA GLU A 1209 -34.00 -5.02 -34.27
C GLU A 1209 -33.07 -3.83 -33.93
N LEU A 1210 -31.76 -4.17 -33.98
CA LEU A 1210 -30.61 -3.45 -34.57
C LEU A 1210 -30.07 -2.16 -33.92
N MET A 1211 -28.91 -2.30 -33.27
CA MET A 1211 -27.78 -1.34 -33.30
C MET A 1211 -26.48 -2.17 -33.16
N THR A 1212 -25.55 -2.21 -34.13
CA THR A 1212 -24.42 -1.26 -34.35
C THR A 1212 -23.88 -0.58 -33.11
#